data_AF-A0A4T0CA15-F1
#
_entry.id   AF-A0A4T0CA15-F1
#
_cell.length_a   1.000
_cell.length_b   1.000
_cell.length_c   1.000
_cell.angle_alpha   90.00
_cell.angle_beta   90.00
_cell.angle_gamma   90.00
#
_symmetry.space_group_name_H-M   'P 1'
#
loop_
_entity.id
_entity.type
_entity.pdbx_description
1 polymer ?
#
loop_
_entity_poly.entity_id
_entity_poly.type
_entity_poly.pdbx_seq_one_letter_code
_entity_poly.pdbx_strand_id
1 'polypeptide(L)'
;MSVNNIFVAFATGPPPSQVSQRSDHPVERSMIAPQTKKLQTNKFYANFFLGSQASATFTHPYSVAWAKGSGILKSYGLAISHIERSQVAFGPGDPVQYLINPIGIQSITLSASELNITTQLTMDSLDAFSANVNLLPRVGAPPAITFPLVQGMGFVTAVYSGSTPRVESSISFTKITYLGRVASGSTYKYQAKLADGTSWNVYVTTSQSGYPVNSFTLTGVRVLQGAPGFQGFIQVAKVPLSGSTDAETVYDEAAGAYPVAATISGSVSGTAGTYELAWTKQGVANRTLLMFALPHHVQSLASGTVTDIKLQTTTKGIATGIVGDSWTLTEPNLPIDIGFAPWSPTHGSVDKVSAAATRLINEAGESELSQDMGAQSNLNSMYYSGKALAKFAAIIYAVHDVADNATLAISGLGKLKTAFNVFVRNEQILPLVYESSWGGAVSSGTYQTGDSGLDFGNTYYNDHHFHYGYFVYAAAVIGYLDPSWLDAGSNKAWVNMLVRDYSNSVTDDAYFPFSRSFDWYHGHSWAKGLFESGDGKDEESSSEDTLSTYAIKMWGRTINDKSLEARGNLMLAIQARSLHNYFLYTSDNTIQPANFIGNKVSGILFENKIDYVTYFGANPEYVHGIHMIPAGFPFSAY
;
A
#
# COMPACT_ATOMS: atom_id res chain seq x y z
N MET A 1 -20.04 -11.46 15.97
CA MET A 1 -18.76 -11.58 16.72
C MET A 1 -18.40 -10.20 17.24
N SER A 2 -17.77 -10.07 18.41
CA SER A 2 -17.20 -8.81 18.88
C SER A 2 -15.75 -9.03 19.31
N VAL A 3 -14.83 -8.21 18.78
CA VAL A 3 -13.40 -8.27 19.01
C VAL A 3 -12.89 -6.85 19.25
N ASN A 4 -12.37 -6.58 20.45
CA ASN A 4 -11.92 -5.24 20.84
C ASN A 4 -10.56 -4.86 20.24
N ASN A 5 -9.73 -5.84 19.90
CA ASN A 5 -8.45 -5.62 19.21
C ASN A 5 -8.22 -6.70 18.14
N ILE A 6 -8.26 -6.30 16.87
CA ILE A 6 -8.01 -7.17 15.72
C ILE A 6 -6.52 -7.21 15.31
N PHE A 7 -5.68 -6.34 15.88
CA PHE A 7 -4.24 -6.26 15.66
C PHE A 7 -3.49 -7.00 16.77
N VAL A 8 -3.67 -8.32 16.79
CA VAL A 8 -2.96 -9.25 17.67
C VAL A 8 -2.28 -10.33 16.84
N ALA A 9 -1.21 -10.91 17.35
CA ALA A 9 -0.52 -12.01 16.69
C ALA A 9 -1.39 -13.28 16.72
N PHE A 10 -1.68 -13.84 15.56
CA PHE A 10 -2.38 -15.12 15.41
C PHE A 10 -1.41 -16.32 15.36
N ALA A 11 -0.13 -16.05 15.12
CA ALA A 11 0.97 -17.02 15.14
C ALA A 11 2.29 -16.30 15.42
N THR A 12 3.24 -17.03 16.02
CA THR A 12 4.58 -16.55 16.36
C THR A 12 5.62 -17.63 16.05
N GLY A 13 6.90 -17.30 16.19
CA GLY A 13 8.00 -18.24 16.01
C GLY A 13 8.53 -18.33 14.58
N PRO A 14 9.57 -19.15 14.37
CA PRO A 14 10.23 -19.27 13.08
C PRO A 14 9.34 -19.90 12.01
N PRO A 15 9.68 -19.70 10.72
CA PRO A 15 9.18 -20.53 9.64
C PRO A 15 9.34 -22.03 9.94
N PRO A 16 8.47 -22.89 9.39
CA PRO A 16 8.61 -24.34 9.52
C PRO A 16 9.99 -24.84 9.07
N SER A 17 10.54 -25.85 9.75
CA SER A 17 11.94 -26.28 9.58
C SER A 17 12.28 -26.83 8.19
N GLN A 18 11.29 -27.26 7.41
CA GLN A 18 11.46 -27.69 6.02
C GLN A 18 11.65 -26.51 5.05
N VAL A 19 11.32 -25.29 5.46
CA VAL A 19 11.59 -24.06 4.71
C VAL A 19 13.00 -23.59 5.09
N SER A 20 13.94 -23.77 4.17
CA SER A 20 15.32 -23.37 4.41
C SER A 20 15.44 -21.86 4.54
N GLN A 21 16.38 -21.40 5.36
CA GLN A 21 16.63 -19.98 5.58
C GLN A 21 17.85 -19.52 4.77
N ARG A 22 17.75 -18.31 4.23
CA ARG A 22 18.87 -17.56 3.66
C ARG A 22 18.91 -16.13 4.17
N SER A 23 20.08 -15.52 4.10
CA SER A 23 20.32 -14.12 4.49
C SER A 23 20.67 -13.23 3.30
N ASP A 24 20.86 -13.81 2.11
CA ASP A 24 21.14 -13.09 0.88
C ASP A 24 19.85 -12.80 0.09
N HIS A 25 19.81 -11.64 -0.54
CA HIS A 25 18.76 -11.25 -1.47
C HIS A 25 19.39 -10.44 -2.61
N PRO A 26 18.93 -10.59 -3.87
CA PRO A 26 19.52 -9.86 -5.01
C PRO A 26 19.46 -8.34 -4.90
N VAL A 27 18.42 -7.83 -4.23
CA VAL A 27 18.30 -6.40 -3.88
C VAL A 27 19.05 -6.13 -2.59
N GLU A 28 20.17 -5.43 -2.76
CA GLU A 28 21.03 -4.94 -1.68
C GLU A 28 20.31 -3.93 -0.77
N ARG A 29 20.75 -3.87 0.49
CA ARG A 29 20.20 -2.97 1.52
C ARG A 29 21.19 -1.90 1.96
N SER A 30 22.22 -1.64 1.16
CA SER A 30 23.36 -0.77 1.52
C SER A 30 22.98 0.69 1.82
N MET A 31 21.84 1.15 1.30
CA MET A 31 21.31 2.50 1.53
C MET A 31 20.34 2.57 2.72
N ILE A 32 20.06 1.45 3.37
CA ILE A 32 19.14 1.36 4.51
C ILE A 32 19.98 1.18 5.79
N ALA A 33 19.82 2.10 6.74
CA ALA A 33 20.44 1.96 8.06
C ALA A 33 19.93 0.70 8.77
N PRO A 34 20.65 0.14 9.76
CA PRO A 34 20.16 -0.99 10.53
C PRO A 34 18.76 -0.71 11.13
N GLN A 35 17.81 -1.63 10.89
CA GLN A 35 16.45 -1.53 11.40
C GLN A 35 16.24 -2.53 12.54
N THR A 36 15.34 -2.20 13.47
CA THR A 36 14.93 -3.10 14.57
C THR A 36 13.78 -4.03 14.17
N LYS A 37 12.95 -3.61 13.20
CA LYS A 37 11.82 -4.37 12.64
C LYS A 37 12.20 -4.96 11.28
N LYS A 38 11.42 -5.94 10.81
CA LYS A 38 11.55 -6.48 9.45
C LYS A 38 11.16 -5.46 8.40
N LEU A 39 11.87 -5.51 7.27
CA LEU A 39 11.78 -4.49 6.24
C LEU A 39 10.52 -4.69 5.39
N GLN A 40 9.88 -3.57 5.10
CA GLN A 40 8.78 -3.50 4.17
C GLN A 40 9.27 -3.53 2.72
N THR A 41 8.49 -4.15 1.83
CA THR A 41 8.84 -4.35 0.41
C THR A 41 7.85 -3.69 -0.55
N ASN A 42 6.56 -3.61 -0.17
CA ASN A 42 5.46 -3.15 -1.02
C ASN A 42 4.92 -1.78 -0.56
N LYS A 43 5.79 -0.89 -0.07
CA LYS A 43 5.41 0.44 0.47
C LYS A 43 5.89 1.58 -0.42
N PHE A 44 5.19 2.71 -0.33
CA PHE A 44 5.32 3.89 -1.21
C PHE A 44 6.76 4.40 -1.37
N TYR A 45 7.58 4.29 -0.33
CA TYR A 45 8.95 4.83 -0.29
C TYR A 45 10.04 3.95 -0.91
N ALA A 46 9.68 2.78 -1.46
CA ALA A 46 10.67 1.79 -1.91
C ALA A 46 11.65 2.34 -2.96
N ASN A 47 11.21 3.26 -3.82
CA ASN A 47 12.06 3.89 -4.83
C ASN A 47 13.31 4.58 -4.27
N PHE A 48 13.34 4.98 -3.00
CA PHE A 48 14.50 5.64 -2.40
C PHE A 48 15.65 4.70 -2.04
N PHE A 49 15.42 3.38 -1.99
CA PHE A 49 16.49 2.38 -1.81
C PHE A 49 16.65 1.45 -3.02
N LEU A 50 15.82 1.60 -4.04
CA LEU A 50 15.85 0.79 -5.26
C LEU A 50 16.53 1.53 -6.42
N GLY A 51 17.20 0.76 -7.27
CA GLY A 51 17.77 1.20 -8.55
C GLY A 51 18.51 2.53 -8.48
N SER A 52 17.99 3.56 -9.15
CA SER A 52 18.63 4.87 -9.23
C SER A 52 18.47 5.75 -7.98
N GLN A 53 17.55 5.42 -7.08
CA GLN A 53 17.08 6.25 -5.96
C GLN A 53 16.45 7.59 -6.38
N ALA A 54 16.20 7.80 -7.68
CA ALA A 54 15.72 9.07 -8.23
C ALA A 54 14.27 9.03 -8.72
N SER A 55 13.65 7.84 -8.78
CA SER A 55 12.24 7.70 -9.12
C SER A 55 11.33 8.32 -8.06
N ALA A 56 10.18 8.84 -8.50
CA ALA A 56 9.24 9.53 -7.63
C ALA A 56 8.58 8.59 -6.61
N THR A 57 8.28 9.12 -5.44
CA THR A 57 7.58 8.46 -4.33
C THR A 57 6.31 9.27 -4.03
N PHE A 58 5.18 8.59 -3.83
CA PHE A 58 3.86 9.23 -3.77
C PHE A 58 3.25 9.16 -2.37
N THR A 59 3.44 10.22 -1.59
CA THR A 59 2.80 10.34 -0.26
C THR A 59 1.31 10.67 -0.33
N HIS A 60 0.89 11.28 -1.44
CA HIS A 60 -0.44 11.84 -1.70
C HIS A 60 -0.86 12.95 -0.70
N PRO A 61 -1.19 14.17 -1.16
CA PRO A 61 -1.29 14.61 -2.56
C PRO A 61 0.08 14.98 -3.18
N TYR A 62 1.15 15.01 -2.38
CA TYR A 62 2.49 15.31 -2.88
C TYR A 62 3.21 14.06 -3.41
N SER A 63 4.00 14.28 -4.46
CA SER A 63 5.08 13.37 -4.85
C SER A 63 6.43 14.00 -4.52
N VAL A 64 7.38 13.15 -4.14
CA VAL A 64 8.75 13.54 -3.80
C VAL A 64 9.77 12.68 -4.53
N ALA A 65 10.88 13.27 -4.95
CA ALA A 65 11.96 12.56 -5.62
C ALA A 65 13.31 13.17 -5.27
N TRP A 66 14.37 12.35 -5.18
CA TRP A 66 15.71 12.89 -5.03
C TRP A 66 16.14 13.56 -6.34
N ALA A 67 16.41 14.87 -6.30
CA ALA A 67 16.72 15.62 -7.51
C ALA A 67 18.04 15.15 -8.15
N LYS A 68 19.01 14.67 -7.36
CA LYS A 68 20.25 14.01 -7.81
C LYS A 68 20.97 14.71 -8.98
N GLY A 69 21.04 16.05 -8.95
CA GLY A 69 21.68 16.86 -9.99
C GLY A 69 20.91 16.94 -11.31
N SER A 70 19.68 16.47 -11.37
CA SER A 70 18.81 16.50 -12.56
C SER A 70 18.11 17.85 -12.75
N GLY A 71 17.51 18.04 -13.93
CA GLY A 71 16.75 19.25 -14.27
C GLY A 71 17.60 20.51 -14.38
N ILE A 72 16.92 21.66 -14.46
CA ILE A 72 17.53 22.99 -14.59
C ILE A 72 18.15 23.49 -13.28
N LEU A 73 17.65 23.02 -12.13
CA LEU A 73 18.16 23.42 -10.82
C LEU A 73 19.51 22.79 -10.51
N LYS A 74 19.83 21.62 -11.09
CA LYS A 74 20.98 20.80 -10.72
C LYS A 74 21.07 20.60 -9.19
N SER A 75 19.92 20.52 -8.54
CA SER A 75 19.81 20.37 -7.09
C SER A 75 20.13 18.95 -6.66
N TYR A 76 20.64 18.81 -5.44
CA TYR A 76 20.82 17.52 -4.77
C TYR A 76 19.87 17.36 -3.58
N GLY A 77 18.91 18.28 -3.41
CA GLY A 77 17.85 18.20 -2.41
C GLY A 77 16.71 17.25 -2.80
N LEU A 78 15.66 17.26 -1.99
CA LEU A 78 14.43 16.52 -2.26
C LEU A 78 13.45 17.42 -3.03
N ALA A 79 13.15 17.06 -4.27
CA ALA A 79 12.18 17.74 -5.10
C ALA A 79 10.75 17.34 -4.71
N ILE A 80 9.86 18.32 -4.68
CA ILE A 80 8.47 18.21 -4.28
C ILE A 80 7.60 18.66 -5.44
N SER A 81 6.58 17.85 -5.72
CA SER A 81 5.59 18.14 -6.75
C SER A 81 4.18 17.91 -6.27
N HIS A 82 3.27 18.69 -6.84
CA HIS A 82 1.84 18.49 -6.78
C HIS A 82 1.28 18.82 -8.16
N ILE A 83 0.57 17.87 -8.75
CA ILE A 83 0.04 17.97 -10.10
C ILE A 83 -1.41 18.45 -10.06
N GLU A 84 -1.70 19.53 -10.80
CA GLU A 84 -3.08 19.97 -11.01
C GLU A 84 -3.77 19.13 -12.06
N ARG A 85 -5.10 19.10 -11.98
CA ARG A 85 -5.92 18.34 -12.92
C ARG A 85 -5.69 18.73 -14.40
N SER A 86 -5.38 19.99 -14.65
CA SER A 86 -5.06 20.53 -15.99
C SER A 86 -3.72 20.05 -16.55
N GLN A 87 -2.85 19.45 -15.72
CA GLN A 87 -1.55 18.93 -16.12
C GLN A 87 -1.58 17.42 -16.41
N VAL A 88 -2.68 16.74 -16.10
CA VAL A 88 -2.84 15.30 -16.37
C VAL A 88 -2.92 15.09 -17.89
N ALA A 89 -2.08 14.18 -18.40
CA ALA A 89 -2.16 13.74 -19.78
C ALA A 89 -3.10 12.54 -19.91
N PHE A 90 -3.90 12.52 -20.98
CA PHE A 90 -4.80 11.42 -21.30
C PHE A 90 -4.33 10.71 -22.56
N GLY A 91 -4.48 9.38 -22.55
CA GLY A 91 -4.24 8.53 -23.71
C GLY A 91 -5.30 8.69 -24.80
N PRO A 92 -5.14 8.00 -25.93
CA PRO A 92 -6.13 7.98 -27.00
C PRO A 92 -7.42 7.27 -26.55
N GLY A 93 -8.50 7.46 -27.31
CA GLY A 93 -9.79 6.78 -27.10
C GLY A 93 -10.87 7.65 -26.45
N ASP A 94 -12.11 7.17 -26.51
CA ASP A 94 -13.25 7.67 -25.74
C ASP A 94 -14.12 6.47 -25.32
N PRO A 95 -14.04 5.99 -24.08
CA PRO A 95 -13.21 6.49 -22.98
C PRO A 95 -11.70 6.44 -23.26
N VAL A 96 -10.94 7.32 -22.60
CA VAL A 96 -9.48 7.42 -22.76
C VAL A 96 -8.79 6.19 -22.17
N GLN A 97 -7.76 5.68 -22.85
CA GLN A 97 -7.06 4.46 -22.45
C GLN A 97 -6.30 4.63 -21.13
N TYR A 98 -5.64 5.76 -20.92
CA TYR A 98 -4.89 6.01 -19.70
C TYR A 98 -5.01 7.45 -19.24
N LEU A 99 -4.71 7.67 -17.97
CA LEU A 99 -4.36 8.98 -17.42
C LEU A 99 -2.99 8.86 -16.77
N ILE A 100 -2.11 9.83 -17.02
CA ILE A 100 -0.76 9.84 -16.48
C ILE A 100 -0.38 11.24 -16.01
N ASN A 101 0.26 11.30 -14.85
CA ASN A 101 0.73 12.54 -14.26
C ASN A 101 2.20 12.79 -14.65
N PRO A 102 2.57 14.03 -15.01
CA PRO A 102 3.94 14.35 -15.40
C PRO A 102 4.89 14.18 -14.21
N ILE A 103 5.98 13.45 -14.42
CA ILE A 103 7.06 13.27 -13.45
C ILE A 103 8.21 14.26 -13.69
N GLY A 104 9.02 14.49 -12.67
CA GLY A 104 10.24 15.31 -12.78
C GLY A 104 10.03 16.82 -12.67
N ILE A 105 8.79 17.29 -12.48
CA ILE A 105 8.53 18.68 -12.08
C ILE A 105 9.14 18.90 -10.69
N GLN A 106 9.88 20.00 -10.50
CA GLN A 106 10.48 20.38 -9.22
C GLN A 106 9.83 21.69 -8.76
N SER A 107 8.58 21.60 -8.32
CA SER A 107 7.75 22.76 -7.96
C SER A 107 8.42 23.54 -6.84
N ILE A 108 8.77 22.83 -5.77
CA ILE A 108 9.64 23.29 -4.69
C ILE A 108 10.68 22.18 -4.46
N THR A 109 11.93 22.54 -4.21
CA THR A 109 12.97 21.61 -3.78
C THR A 109 13.54 22.10 -2.46
N LEU A 110 13.56 21.24 -1.45
CA LEU A 110 14.19 21.51 -0.16
C LEU A 110 15.60 20.92 -0.18
N SER A 111 16.60 21.79 -0.02
CA SER A 111 18.01 21.49 -0.23
C SER A 111 18.90 22.23 0.77
N ALA A 112 20.20 22.01 0.71
CA ALA A 112 21.19 22.68 1.52
C ALA A 112 22.43 23.01 0.69
N SER A 113 23.16 24.09 1.02
CA SER A 113 24.37 24.50 0.31
C SER A 113 25.49 23.45 0.36
N GLU A 114 25.44 22.58 1.37
CA GLU A 114 26.37 21.48 1.59
C GLU A 114 26.13 20.30 0.62
N LEU A 115 24.95 20.21 -0.02
CA LEU A 115 24.58 19.13 -0.93
C LEU A 115 25.04 19.41 -2.36
N ASN A 116 25.83 18.50 -2.93
CA ASN A 116 26.39 18.58 -4.28
C ASN A 116 26.55 17.18 -4.91
N ILE A 117 27.37 17.01 -5.95
CA ILE A 117 27.64 15.72 -6.62
C ILE A 117 28.10 14.60 -5.68
N THR A 118 28.67 14.94 -4.52
CA THR A 118 29.08 13.96 -3.50
C THR A 118 27.93 13.48 -2.61
N THR A 119 26.73 14.03 -2.75
CA THR A 119 25.56 13.72 -1.90
C THR A 119 25.20 12.25 -1.98
N GLN A 120 24.92 11.64 -0.82
CA GLN A 120 24.38 10.30 -0.73
C GLN A 120 23.00 10.34 -0.07
N LEU A 121 22.06 9.56 -0.63
CA LEU A 121 20.78 9.31 0.00
C LEU A 121 20.84 8.00 0.79
N THR A 122 20.44 8.05 2.05
CA THR A 122 20.19 6.86 2.88
C THR A 122 18.80 6.91 3.49
N MET A 123 18.34 5.80 4.06
CA MET A 123 17.04 5.71 4.71
C MET A 123 17.12 5.05 6.07
N ASP A 124 16.23 5.44 6.97
CA ASP A 124 16.01 4.78 8.26
C ASP A 124 14.54 4.89 8.70
N SER A 125 14.21 4.24 9.82
CA SER A 125 12.86 4.27 10.40
C SER A 125 11.79 3.82 9.39
N LEU A 126 12.09 2.75 8.64
CA LEU A 126 11.20 2.20 7.62
C LEU A 126 10.07 1.43 8.29
N ASP A 127 8.88 2.03 8.34
CA ASP A 127 7.66 1.49 8.91
C ASP A 127 6.54 1.44 7.86
N ALA A 128 5.42 0.78 8.16
CA ALA A 128 4.36 0.56 7.17
C ALA A 128 3.73 1.84 6.60
N PHE A 129 3.75 2.94 7.36
CA PHE A 129 3.12 4.22 7.00
C PHE A 129 4.13 5.34 6.76
N SER A 130 5.41 5.09 7.04
CA SER A 130 6.42 6.15 7.14
C SER A 130 7.84 5.66 6.88
N ALA A 131 8.69 6.58 6.42
CA ALA A 131 10.13 6.36 6.37
C ALA A 131 10.87 7.70 6.45
N ASN A 132 12.09 7.69 6.98
CA ASN A 132 12.99 8.82 6.86
C ASN A 132 13.86 8.68 5.61
N VAL A 133 13.96 9.76 4.85
CA VAL A 133 14.96 9.94 3.80
C VAL A 133 16.02 10.91 4.28
N ASN A 134 17.28 10.51 4.24
CA ASN A 134 18.42 11.27 4.72
C ASN A 134 19.32 11.68 3.56
N LEU A 135 19.63 12.97 3.45
CA LEU A 135 20.59 13.49 2.49
C LEU A 135 21.89 13.87 3.21
N LEU A 136 22.93 13.09 2.94
CA LEU A 136 24.26 13.28 3.49
C LEU A 136 25.10 14.09 2.50
N PRO A 137 25.85 15.12 2.92
CA PRO A 137 26.73 15.87 2.02
C PRO A 137 27.77 15.01 1.28
N ARG A 138 28.20 13.93 1.94
CA ARG A 138 29.11 12.90 1.43
C ARG A 138 28.93 11.60 2.20
N VAL A 139 29.39 10.50 1.62
CA VAL A 139 29.39 9.18 2.29
C VAL A 139 30.02 9.28 3.67
N GLY A 140 29.32 8.76 4.69
CA GLY A 140 29.78 8.73 6.08
C GLY A 140 29.65 10.04 6.87
N ALA A 141 29.19 11.14 6.25
CA ALA A 141 28.83 12.35 7.00
C ALA A 141 27.49 12.18 7.73
N PRO A 142 27.21 12.92 8.81
CA PRO A 142 25.85 13.01 9.34
C PRO A 142 24.90 13.62 8.28
N PRO A 143 23.60 13.29 8.31
CA PRO A 143 22.61 13.90 7.41
C PRO A 143 22.63 15.43 7.54
N ALA A 144 22.71 16.13 6.42
CA ALA A 144 22.47 17.57 6.38
C ALA A 144 20.96 17.86 6.50
N ILE A 145 20.15 16.98 5.90
CA ILE A 145 18.70 17.06 5.93
C ILE A 145 18.11 15.67 6.11
N THR A 146 17.12 15.56 7.00
CA THR A 146 16.25 14.38 7.13
C THR A 146 14.82 14.77 6.76
N PHE A 147 14.16 13.94 5.97
CA PHE A 147 12.78 14.10 5.53
C PHE A 147 11.93 12.97 6.12
N PRO A 148 11.15 13.23 7.18
CA PRO A 148 10.15 12.29 7.63
C PRO A 148 8.99 12.27 6.64
N LEU A 149 8.87 11.17 5.89
CA LEU A 149 7.80 10.96 4.92
C LEU A 149 6.71 10.12 5.57
N VAL A 150 5.47 10.59 5.49
CA VAL A 150 4.28 9.86 5.96
C VAL A 150 3.19 10.00 4.89
N GLN A 151 2.48 8.92 4.61
CA GLN A 151 1.32 8.97 3.70
C GLN A 151 0.28 9.97 4.21
N GLY A 152 -0.24 10.81 3.33
CA GLY A 152 -1.18 11.86 3.70
C GLY A 152 -0.57 13.04 4.46
N MET A 153 0.75 13.21 4.50
CA MET A 153 1.34 14.37 5.21
C MET A 153 0.82 15.71 4.68
N GLY A 154 0.33 16.59 5.57
CA GLY A 154 -0.16 17.92 5.20
C GLY A 154 0.94 18.86 4.69
N PHE A 155 2.17 18.65 5.17
CA PHE A 155 3.35 19.41 4.80
C PHE A 155 4.50 18.47 4.46
N VAL A 156 5.27 18.80 3.42
CA VAL A 156 6.59 18.17 3.25
C VAL A 156 7.57 18.88 4.18
N THR A 157 8.27 18.11 5.02
CA THR A 157 9.13 18.65 6.08
C THR A 157 10.58 18.27 5.85
N ALA A 158 11.49 19.26 5.94
CA ALA A 158 12.93 19.07 5.92
C ALA A 158 13.51 19.47 7.28
N VAL A 159 14.10 18.52 8.00
CA VAL A 159 14.75 18.73 9.30
C VAL A 159 16.25 18.94 9.09
N TYR A 160 16.77 20.07 9.55
CA TYR A 160 18.16 20.50 9.36
C TYR A 160 18.93 20.46 10.68
N SER A 161 20.17 19.97 10.63
CA SER A 161 21.06 19.86 11.79
C SER A 161 22.35 20.68 11.61
N GLY A 162 22.19 21.99 11.39
CA GLY A 162 23.32 22.94 11.28
C GLY A 162 23.76 23.24 9.85
N SER A 163 22.93 22.97 8.85
CA SER A 163 23.23 23.24 7.43
C SER A 163 22.77 24.62 6.98
N THR A 164 23.06 24.98 5.73
CA THR A 164 22.63 26.23 5.11
C THR A 164 21.41 25.96 4.22
N PRO A 165 20.17 26.26 4.65
CA PRO A 165 18.97 25.82 3.96
C PRO A 165 18.80 26.55 2.63
N ARG A 166 18.35 25.81 1.61
CA ARG A 166 17.99 26.33 0.28
C ARG A 166 16.60 25.82 -0.09
N VAL A 167 15.68 26.75 -0.31
CA VAL A 167 14.36 26.46 -0.89
C VAL A 167 14.42 26.87 -2.35
N GLU A 168 14.22 25.94 -3.25
CA GLU A 168 14.46 26.13 -4.68
C GLU A 168 13.19 25.85 -5.50
N SER A 169 13.13 26.35 -6.74
CA SER A 169 12.04 26.03 -7.67
C SER A 169 12.52 26.01 -9.12
N SER A 170 12.24 24.93 -9.86
CA SER A 170 12.54 24.88 -11.30
C SER A 170 11.59 25.75 -12.11
N ILE A 171 10.39 26.00 -11.57
CA ILE A 171 9.34 26.84 -12.14
C ILE A 171 9.70 28.34 -12.01
N SER A 172 10.52 28.69 -11.02
CA SER A 172 10.94 30.05 -10.65
C SER A 172 9.95 30.77 -9.74
N PHE A 173 10.49 31.48 -8.75
CA PHE A 173 9.77 32.38 -7.86
C PHE A 173 9.51 33.72 -8.56
N THR A 174 8.25 34.11 -8.66
CA THR A 174 7.84 35.44 -9.13
C THR A 174 7.67 36.42 -7.97
N LYS A 175 7.33 35.92 -6.79
CA LYS A 175 7.22 36.72 -5.56
C LYS A 175 7.53 35.84 -4.35
N ILE A 176 8.35 36.35 -3.43
CA ILE A 176 8.53 35.81 -2.08
C ILE A 176 8.14 36.89 -1.09
N THR A 177 7.34 36.57 -0.08
CA THR A 177 6.91 37.52 0.95
C THR A 177 7.08 36.92 2.32
N TYR A 178 7.89 37.56 3.16
CA TYR A 178 7.96 37.23 4.58
C TYR A 178 6.74 37.82 5.29
N LEU A 179 5.94 36.95 5.92
CA LEU A 179 4.70 37.33 6.61
C LEU A 179 4.86 37.39 8.13
N GLY A 180 6.05 37.10 8.64
CA GLY A 180 6.34 37.17 10.07
C GLY A 180 6.06 35.87 10.79
N ARG A 181 5.91 35.98 12.11
CA ARG A 181 5.70 34.86 13.02
C ARG A 181 4.24 34.41 12.96
N VAL A 182 4.02 33.10 12.86
CA VAL A 182 2.68 32.51 12.98
C VAL A 182 2.28 32.51 14.46
N ALA A 183 1.00 32.76 14.77
CA ALA A 183 0.54 32.97 16.14
C ALA A 183 0.87 31.77 17.04
N SER A 184 1.72 31.94 18.07
CA SER A 184 2.24 30.90 18.98
C SER A 184 3.41 30.06 18.44
N GLY A 185 4.49 29.92 19.22
CA GLY A 185 5.62 29.03 18.91
C GLY A 185 6.75 29.69 18.12
N SER A 186 7.67 28.91 17.57
CA SER A 186 8.91 29.38 16.93
C SER A 186 8.88 29.26 15.39
N THR A 187 7.69 29.37 14.83
CA THR A 187 7.39 29.16 13.40
C THR A 187 7.13 30.49 12.69
N TYR A 188 7.77 30.69 11.55
CA TYR A 188 7.72 31.90 10.75
C TYR A 188 7.34 31.59 9.31
N LYS A 189 6.50 32.43 8.71
CA LYS A 189 5.90 32.17 7.41
C LYS A 189 6.53 33.02 6.31
N TYR A 190 6.81 32.36 5.21
CA TYR A 190 6.98 32.95 3.90
C TYR A 190 5.87 32.45 2.97
N GLN A 191 5.42 33.30 2.07
CA GLN A 191 4.57 32.92 0.95
C GLN A 191 5.37 33.03 -0.35
N ALA A 192 5.40 31.96 -1.12
CA ALA A 192 6.10 31.86 -2.39
C ALA A 192 5.09 31.73 -3.54
N LYS A 193 5.14 32.66 -4.49
CA LYS A 193 4.37 32.57 -5.74
C LYS A 193 5.30 32.11 -6.86
N LEU A 194 4.91 31.08 -7.59
CA LEU A 194 5.68 30.52 -8.70
C LEU A 194 5.23 31.09 -10.06
N ALA A 195 6.03 30.88 -11.10
CA ALA A 195 5.74 31.38 -12.45
C ALA A 195 4.56 30.67 -13.14
N ASP A 196 4.17 29.49 -12.67
CA ASP A 196 2.96 28.77 -13.11
C ASP A 196 1.68 29.30 -12.46
N GLY A 197 1.78 30.33 -11.61
CA GLY A 197 0.66 30.94 -10.91
C GLY A 197 0.31 30.29 -9.57
N THR A 198 0.94 29.17 -9.21
CA THR A 198 0.69 28.50 -7.92
C THR A 198 1.32 29.26 -6.76
N SER A 199 0.70 29.11 -5.58
CA SER A 199 1.19 29.67 -4.31
C SER A 199 1.56 28.54 -3.35
N TRP A 200 2.65 28.73 -2.63
CA TRP A 200 3.17 27.78 -1.65
C TRP A 200 3.51 28.51 -0.36
N ASN A 201 3.10 27.93 0.76
CA ASN A 201 3.53 28.37 2.08
C ASN A 201 4.84 27.68 2.45
N VAL A 202 5.78 28.45 2.98
CA VAL A 202 7.07 27.99 3.47
C VAL A 202 7.19 28.42 4.93
N TYR A 203 7.16 27.46 5.84
CA TYR A 203 7.26 27.69 7.27
C TYR A 203 8.64 27.32 7.77
N VAL A 204 9.34 28.28 8.37
CA VAL A 204 10.65 28.09 8.99
C VAL A 204 10.45 28.01 10.49
N THR A 205 10.80 26.88 11.10
CA THR A 205 10.69 26.68 12.54
C THR A 205 12.06 26.41 13.16
N THR A 206 12.45 27.19 14.16
CA THR A 206 13.74 27.03 14.85
C THR A 206 13.67 27.50 16.30
N SER A 207 14.25 26.74 17.22
CA SER A 207 14.44 27.16 18.61
C SER A 207 15.75 27.93 18.84
N GLN A 208 16.58 28.09 17.79
CA GLN A 208 17.86 28.77 17.87
C GLN A 208 17.67 30.27 18.07
N SER A 209 18.08 30.76 19.25
CA SER A 209 18.03 32.20 19.56
C SER A 209 18.88 33.00 18.59
N GLY A 210 18.32 34.09 18.05
CA GLY A 210 19.03 35.00 17.16
C GLY A 210 19.23 34.49 15.73
N TYR A 211 18.73 33.31 15.35
CA TYR A 211 18.76 32.89 13.95
C TYR A 211 17.91 33.86 13.10
N PRO A 212 18.45 34.43 12.01
CA PRO A 212 17.78 35.49 11.25
C PRO A 212 16.72 34.90 10.30
N VAL A 213 15.60 34.45 10.87
CA VAL A 213 14.50 33.82 10.14
C VAL A 213 13.88 34.69 9.04
N ASN A 214 14.11 36.01 9.05
CA ASN A 214 13.64 36.98 8.06
C ASN A 214 14.68 37.33 6.98
N SER A 215 15.86 36.69 6.97
CA SER A 215 16.97 37.04 6.07
C SER A 215 17.21 36.03 4.95
N PHE A 216 16.18 35.27 4.54
CA PHE A 216 16.31 34.40 3.38
C PHE A 216 16.46 35.27 2.11
N THR A 217 17.55 35.07 1.37
CA THR A 217 17.90 35.87 0.21
C THR A 217 17.57 35.11 -1.07
N LEU A 218 16.81 35.74 -1.97
CA LEU A 218 16.52 35.19 -3.28
C LEU A 218 17.69 35.47 -4.24
N THR A 219 18.36 34.42 -4.69
CA THR A 219 19.39 34.48 -5.72
C THR A 219 18.79 34.18 -7.09
N GLY A 220 18.82 35.17 -7.98
CA GLY A 220 18.14 35.10 -9.28
C GLY A 220 16.63 34.98 -9.10
N VAL A 221 16.04 33.94 -9.69
CA VAL A 221 14.61 33.64 -9.57
C VAL A 221 14.33 32.23 -9.07
N ARG A 222 15.34 31.49 -8.60
CA ARG A 222 15.21 30.04 -8.36
C ARG A 222 15.65 29.55 -7.01
N VAL A 223 16.42 30.32 -6.24
CA VAL A 223 17.05 29.85 -5.00
C VAL A 223 16.79 30.86 -3.90
N LEU A 224 15.98 30.49 -2.91
CA LEU A 224 15.78 31.23 -1.68
C LEU A 224 16.68 30.60 -0.60
N GLN A 225 17.79 31.27 -0.28
CA GLN A 225 18.84 30.75 0.61
C GLN A 225 18.76 31.39 2.01
N GLY A 226 18.75 30.59 3.06
CA GLY A 226 18.83 31.05 4.45
C GLY A 226 20.27 31.24 4.95
N ALA A 227 20.41 31.71 6.19
CA ALA A 227 21.71 31.85 6.84
C ALA A 227 22.33 30.48 7.21
N PRO A 228 23.66 30.34 7.25
CA PRO A 228 24.32 29.09 7.62
C PRO A 228 24.06 28.69 9.08
N GLY A 229 24.29 27.41 9.40
CA GLY A 229 24.17 26.91 10.77
C GLY A 229 22.72 26.77 11.25
N PHE A 230 21.75 26.60 10.34
CA PHE A 230 20.34 26.47 10.69
C PHE A 230 20.07 25.14 11.41
N GLN A 231 19.51 25.23 12.61
CA GLN A 231 19.00 24.10 13.37
C GLN A 231 17.49 24.26 13.55
N GLY A 232 16.72 23.32 13.02
CA GLY A 232 15.27 23.42 12.97
C GLY A 232 14.72 22.68 11.76
N PHE A 233 13.54 23.07 11.32
CA PHE A 233 12.92 22.45 10.16
C PHE A 233 12.17 23.45 9.29
N ILE A 234 12.07 23.13 8.02
CA ILE A 234 11.31 23.90 7.03
C ILE A 234 10.18 23.01 6.52
N GLN A 235 8.95 23.51 6.59
CA GLN A 235 7.76 22.85 6.05
C GLN A 235 7.27 23.61 4.83
N VAL A 236 6.84 22.87 3.81
CA VAL A 236 6.18 23.48 2.65
C VAL A 236 4.83 22.82 2.38
N ALA A 237 3.87 23.65 2.00
CA ALA A 237 2.54 23.20 1.58
C ALA A 237 2.05 24.04 0.40
N LYS A 238 1.38 23.38 -0.55
CA LYS A 238 0.73 24.07 -1.67
C LYS A 238 -0.56 24.71 -1.18
N VAL A 239 -0.78 25.96 -1.54
CA VAL A 239 -2.06 26.64 -1.30
C VAL A 239 -3.02 26.24 -2.43
N PRO A 240 -4.22 25.69 -2.13
CA PRO A 240 -5.20 25.34 -3.14
C PRO A 240 -5.55 26.51 -4.08
N LEU A 241 -5.77 26.23 -5.38
CA LEU A 241 -6.11 27.26 -6.37
C LEU A 241 -7.56 27.77 -6.23
N SER A 242 -8.49 26.92 -5.79
CA SER A 242 -9.82 27.35 -5.40
C SER A 242 -9.72 28.15 -4.10
N GLY A 243 -10.21 29.38 -4.10
CA GLY A 243 -10.09 30.34 -2.99
C GLY A 243 -10.85 29.93 -1.73
N SER A 244 -10.45 28.82 -1.10
CA SER A 244 -10.82 28.47 0.27
C SER A 244 -10.44 29.67 1.14
N THR A 245 -11.47 30.32 1.70
CA THR A 245 -11.31 31.55 2.49
C THR A 245 -10.45 31.34 3.74
N ASP A 246 -10.32 30.07 4.18
CA ASP A 246 -9.71 29.71 5.46
C ASP A 246 -8.43 28.85 5.32
N ALA A 247 -8.01 28.47 4.10
CA ALA A 247 -6.86 27.57 3.90
C ALA A 247 -5.56 28.12 4.53
N GLU A 248 -5.31 29.43 4.38
CA GLU A 248 -4.14 30.08 4.98
C GLU A 248 -4.17 30.00 6.52
N THR A 249 -5.34 30.23 7.13
CA THR A 249 -5.54 30.15 8.58
C THR A 249 -5.30 28.73 9.09
N VAL A 250 -5.90 27.73 8.44
CA VAL A 250 -5.74 26.31 8.82
C VAL A 250 -4.29 25.85 8.69
N TYR A 251 -3.60 26.22 7.61
CA TYR A 251 -2.17 25.91 7.48
C TYR A 251 -1.34 26.60 8.57
N ASP A 252 -1.64 27.87 8.88
CA ASP A 252 -0.95 28.62 9.93
C ASP A 252 -1.18 27.98 11.32
N GLU A 253 -2.38 27.49 11.60
CA GLU A 253 -2.70 26.84 12.86
C GLU A 253 -2.04 25.46 13.04
N ALA A 254 -1.85 24.72 11.94
CA ALA A 254 -1.21 23.39 11.94
C ALA A 254 0.31 23.45 11.78
N ALA A 255 0.85 24.51 11.18
CA ALA A 255 2.29 24.66 10.94
C ALA A 255 3.09 24.60 12.24
N GLY A 256 4.26 23.98 12.15
CA GLY A 256 5.14 23.71 13.29
C GLY A 256 5.02 22.29 13.84
N ALA A 257 3.99 21.51 13.50
CA ALA A 257 3.96 20.06 13.76
C ALA A 257 4.03 19.25 12.46
N TYR A 258 4.63 18.07 12.53
CA TYR A 258 4.70 17.12 11.42
C TYR A 258 4.66 15.67 11.91
N PRO A 259 4.04 14.74 11.15
CA PRO A 259 4.03 13.33 11.49
C PRO A 259 5.39 12.71 11.20
N VAL A 260 5.76 11.68 11.98
CA VAL A 260 6.99 10.88 11.76
C VAL A 260 6.72 9.39 11.71
N ALA A 261 5.59 8.93 12.26
CA ALA A 261 5.14 7.55 12.21
C ALA A 261 3.62 7.50 12.41
N ALA A 262 3.01 6.33 12.19
CA ALA A 262 1.63 6.06 12.54
C ALA A 262 1.48 4.67 13.18
N THR A 263 0.51 4.55 14.08
CA THR A 263 0.00 3.28 14.58
C THR A 263 -1.42 3.08 14.10
N ILE A 264 -1.81 1.81 13.99
CA ILE A 264 -3.17 1.43 13.67
C ILE A 264 -3.76 0.58 14.78
N SER A 265 -5.00 0.87 15.14
CA SER A 265 -5.81 0.04 16.03
C SER A 265 -7.17 -0.23 15.38
N GLY A 266 -7.88 -1.25 15.84
CA GLY A 266 -9.19 -1.56 15.28
C GLY A 266 -9.97 -2.58 16.08
N SER A 267 -11.29 -2.47 15.98
CA SER A 267 -12.26 -3.34 16.65
C SER A 267 -13.42 -3.66 15.73
N VAL A 268 -14.10 -4.76 16.04
CA VAL A 268 -15.30 -5.22 15.34
C VAL A 268 -16.37 -5.52 16.37
N SER A 269 -17.60 -5.08 16.13
CA SER A 269 -18.77 -5.41 16.93
C SER A 269 -19.97 -5.69 16.04
N GLY A 270 -20.38 -6.96 15.96
CA GLY A 270 -21.45 -7.38 15.06
C GLY A 270 -21.05 -7.14 13.60
N THR A 271 -21.85 -6.35 12.90
CA THR A 271 -21.59 -5.94 11.51
C THR A 271 -20.78 -4.65 11.39
N ALA A 272 -20.45 -3.99 12.50
CA ALA A 272 -19.70 -2.74 12.47
C ALA A 272 -18.22 -2.97 12.78
N GLY A 273 -17.35 -2.38 11.97
CA GLY A 273 -15.91 -2.31 12.19
C GLY A 273 -15.46 -0.87 12.39
N THR A 274 -14.40 -0.68 13.15
CA THR A 274 -13.77 0.62 13.36
C THR A 274 -12.26 0.44 13.34
N TYR A 275 -11.55 1.37 12.71
CA TYR A 275 -10.10 1.45 12.78
C TYR A 275 -9.66 2.89 13.03
N GLU A 276 -8.54 3.04 13.72
CA GLU A 276 -7.94 4.33 14.02
C GLU A 276 -6.53 4.38 13.45
N LEU A 277 -6.23 5.44 12.71
CA LEU A 277 -4.87 5.82 12.34
C LEU A 277 -4.44 6.93 13.29
N ALA A 278 -3.43 6.67 14.12
CA ALA A 278 -2.92 7.63 15.09
C ALA A 278 -1.45 7.97 14.79
N TRP A 279 -1.14 9.26 14.65
CA TRP A 279 0.20 9.69 14.26
C TRP A 279 1.07 10.04 15.45
N THR A 280 2.30 9.54 15.43
CA THR A 280 3.38 10.10 16.24
C THR A 280 3.86 11.36 15.54
N LYS A 281 3.87 12.49 16.25
CA LYS A 281 4.29 13.79 15.73
C LYS A 281 5.53 14.34 16.42
N GLN A 282 6.24 15.22 15.71
CA GLN A 282 7.32 16.04 16.23
C GLN A 282 7.08 17.52 15.90
N GLY A 283 7.97 18.37 16.38
CA GLY A 283 7.90 19.83 16.21
C GLY A 283 7.32 20.53 17.44
N VAL A 284 6.48 21.52 17.21
CA VAL A 284 5.84 22.33 18.26
C VAL A 284 4.72 21.52 18.91
N ALA A 285 4.90 21.17 20.18
CA ALA A 285 4.03 20.21 20.88
C ALA A 285 2.53 20.55 20.88
N ASN A 286 2.18 21.83 21.01
CA ASN A 286 0.78 22.29 21.11
C ASN A 286 0.09 22.53 19.75
N ARG A 287 0.66 22.00 18.66
CA ARG A 287 0.10 22.10 17.31
C ARG A 287 -0.52 20.78 16.92
N THR A 288 -1.77 20.80 16.44
CA THR A 288 -2.44 19.62 15.88
C THR A 288 -1.99 19.39 14.45
N LEU A 289 -1.85 18.14 14.04
CA LEU A 289 -1.52 17.81 12.66
C LEU A 289 -2.64 18.17 11.70
N LEU A 290 -2.24 18.58 10.48
CA LEU A 290 -3.07 18.54 9.29
C LEU A 290 -2.60 17.35 8.45
N MET A 291 -3.52 16.44 8.14
CA MET A 291 -3.27 15.24 7.33
C MET A 291 -4.27 15.20 6.17
N PHE A 292 -3.87 14.72 5.00
CA PHE A 292 -4.70 14.60 3.81
C PHE A 292 -5.38 13.23 3.77
N ALA A 293 -6.70 13.23 3.81
CA ALA A 293 -7.54 12.04 3.69
C ALA A 293 -7.91 11.81 2.21
N LEU A 294 -7.75 10.58 1.73
CA LEU A 294 -8.28 10.15 0.43
C LEU A 294 -9.82 10.06 0.47
N PRO A 295 -10.52 10.07 -0.68
CA PRO A 295 -11.98 10.04 -0.72
C PRO A 295 -12.64 8.93 0.11
N HIS A 296 -12.11 7.70 0.10
CA HIS A 296 -12.68 6.61 0.90
C HIS A 296 -12.55 6.85 2.41
N HIS A 297 -11.51 7.54 2.87
CA HIS A 297 -11.39 7.94 4.28
C HIS A 297 -12.45 8.97 4.65
N VAL A 298 -12.68 9.97 3.79
CA VAL A 298 -13.70 11.00 4.04
C VAL A 298 -15.09 10.37 4.12
N GLN A 299 -15.37 9.36 3.29
CA GLN A 299 -16.64 8.62 3.27
C GLN A 299 -16.89 7.79 4.55
N SER A 300 -15.85 7.41 5.29
CA SER A 300 -15.95 6.59 6.51
C SER A 300 -15.52 7.32 7.80
N LEU A 301 -15.18 8.61 7.71
CA LEU A 301 -14.65 9.40 8.82
C LEU A 301 -15.69 9.58 9.93
N ALA A 302 -15.36 9.09 11.12
CA ALA A 302 -16.15 9.25 12.33
C ALA A 302 -15.55 10.29 13.30
N SER A 303 -14.22 10.48 13.27
CA SER A 303 -13.51 11.46 14.10
C SER A 303 -12.37 12.11 13.32
N GLY A 304 -12.25 13.44 13.44
CA GLY A 304 -11.32 14.30 12.71
C GLY A 304 -12.04 15.56 12.22
N THR A 305 -11.34 16.71 12.18
CA THR A 305 -11.94 17.97 11.74
C THR A 305 -11.73 18.16 10.24
N VAL A 306 -12.78 17.96 9.44
CA VAL A 306 -12.74 18.18 7.99
C VAL A 306 -12.55 19.67 7.69
N THR A 307 -11.66 19.99 6.77
CA THR A 307 -11.39 21.38 6.33
C THR A 307 -11.73 21.56 4.85
N ASP A 308 -11.71 22.80 4.38
CA ASP A 308 -11.90 23.13 2.96
C ASP A 308 -10.61 23.00 2.13
N ILE A 309 -9.49 22.60 2.73
CA ILE A 309 -8.24 22.37 2.01
C ILE A 309 -8.39 21.12 1.15
N LYS A 310 -8.33 21.31 -0.17
CA LYS A 310 -8.49 20.23 -1.15
C LYS A 310 -7.35 20.27 -2.15
N LEU A 311 -6.69 19.14 -2.34
CA LEU A 311 -5.57 18.98 -3.26
C LEU A 311 -5.77 17.72 -4.11
N GLN A 312 -5.45 17.83 -5.40
CA GLN A 312 -5.56 16.72 -6.34
C GLN A 312 -4.49 15.67 -6.00
N THR A 313 -4.90 14.41 -5.93
CA THR A 313 -3.97 13.27 -5.93
C THR A 313 -3.71 12.80 -7.36
N THR A 314 -2.65 12.06 -7.59
CA THR A 314 -2.31 11.52 -8.91
C THR A 314 -3.38 10.56 -9.45
N THR A 315 -3.85 9.60 -8.64
CA THR A 315 -4.78 8.54 -9.10
C THR A 315 -5.98 8.27 -8.17
N LYS A 316 -6.12 9.01 -7.07
CA LYS A 316 -7.13 8.76 -6.02
C LYS A 316 -8.15 9.89 -5.87
N GLY A 317 -8.33 10.72 -6.91
CA GLY A 317 -9.23 11.88 -6.88
C GLY A 317 -8.71 13.03 -6.02
N ILE A 318 -9.60 13.79 -5.38
CA ILE A 318 -9.23 14.94 -4.55
C ILE A 318 -9.07 14.50 -3.09
N ALA A 319 -7.89 14.71 -2.51
CA ALA A 319 -7.64 14.55 -1.09
C ALA A 319 -8.14 15.76 -0.31
N THR A 320 -8.65 15.53 0.90
CA THR A 320 -9.19 16.56 1.79
C THR A 320 -8.33 16.69 3.04
N GLY A 321 -7.94 17.90 3.41
CA GLY A 321 -7.21 18.17 4.64
C GLY A 321 -8.11 17.97 5.87
N ILE A 322 -7.66 17.15 6.81
CA ILE A 322 -8.30 16.87 8.09
C ILE A 322 -7.35 17.26 9.22
N VAL A 323 -7.82 18.10 10.14
CA VAL A 323 -7.06 18.42 11.36
C VAL A 323 -7.35 17.39 12.44
N GLY A 324 -6.29 16.76 12.95
CA GLY A 324 -6.35 15.74 13.99
C GLY A 324 -5.05 14.97 14.12
N ASP A 325 -4.68 14.60 15.36
CA ASP A 325 -3.52 13.72 15.62
C ASP A 325 -3.87 12.23 15.47
N SER A 326 -5.16 11.91 15.34
CA SER A 326 -5.65 10.62 14.89
C SER A 326 -6.97 10.77 14.13
N TRP A 327 -7.31 9.77 13.31
CA TRP A 327 -8.61 9.64 12.66
C TRP A 327 -9.25 8.32 13.06
N THR A 328 -10.55 8.36 13.35
CA THR A 328 -11.37 7.16 13.51
C THR A 328 -12.23 6.99 12.27
N LEU A 329 -12.19 5.79 11.68
CA LEU A 329 -12.87 5.42 10.45
C LEU A 329 -13.78 4.22 10.73
N THR A 330 -14.99 4.21 10.16
CA THR A 330 -16.02 3.20 10.47
C THR A 330 -16.58 2.52 9.23
N GLU A 331 -16.74 1.20 9.33
CA GLU A 331 -17.40 0.37 8.32
C GLU A 331 -18.64 -0.28 8.93
N PRO A 332 -19.86 0.20 8.61
CA PRO A 332 -21.08 -0.24 9.30
C PRO A 332 -21.61 -1.62 8.85
N ASN A 333 -21.16 -2.09 7.69
CA ASN A 333 -21.70 -3.27 6.99
C ASN A 333 -20.58 -4.26 6.62
N LEU A 334 -19.89 -4.79 7.63
CA LEU A 334 -18.91 -5.84 7.46
C LEU A 334 -19.57 -7.10 6.87
N PRO A 335 -18.89 -7.80 5.93
CA PRO A 335 -19.43 -8.97 5.26
C PRO A 335 -19.38 -10.23 6.14
N ILE A 336 -19.95 -10.18 7.35
CA ILE A 336 -19.79 -11.24 8.37
C ILE A 336 -20.44 -12.58 7.99
N ASP A 337 -21.38 -12.56 7.05
CA ASP A 337 -22.18 -13.70 6.59
C ASP A 337 -21.61 -14.41 5.36
N ILE A 338 -20.61 -13.82 4.68
CA ILE A 338 -19.87 -14.50 3.59
C ILE A 338 -19.07 -15.66 4.18
N GLY A 339 -19.50 -16.89 3.89
CA GLY A 339 -18.79 -18.13 4.23
C GLY A 339 -18.21 -18.81 3.00
N PHE A 340 -18.02 -20.14 3.06
CA PHE A 340 -17.62 -20.94 1.89
C PHE A 340 -18.75 -21.13 0.87
N ALA A 341 -20.02 -21.02 1.31
CA ALA A 341 -21.18 -21.17 0.45
C ALA A 341 -21.27 -20.03 -0.58
N PRO A 342 -21.75 -20.29 -1.81
CA PRO A 342 -22.07 -19.22 -2.76
C PRO A 342 -22.89 -18.14 -2.07
N TRP A 343 -22.50 -16.87 -2.23
CA TRP A 343 -23.11 -15.75 -1.53
C TRP A 343 -23.47 -14.63 -2.50
N SER A 344 -24.52 -13.89 -2.21
CA SER A 344 -24.82 -12.63 -2.90
C SER A 344 -25.39 -11.59 -1.93
N PRO A 345 -25.23 -10.28 -2.21
CA PRO A 345 -25.83 -9.24 -1.38
C PRO A 345 -27.35 -9.34 -1.26
N THR A 346 -28.01 -9.94 -2.25
CA THR A 346 -29.48 -10.04 -2.32
C THR A 346 -30.05 -11.28 -1.63
N HIS A 347 -29.35 -12.41 -1.69
CA HIS A 347 -29.86 -13.70 -1.19
C HIS A 347 -29.09 -14.24 0.02
N GLY A 348 -27.97 -13.61 0.40
CA GLY A 348 -27.05 -14.17 1.38
C GLY A 348 -26.43 -15.48 0.87
N SER A 349 -26.05 -16.35 1.80
CA SER A 349 -25.49 -17.68 1.51
C SER A 349 -26.53 -18.64 0.94
N VAL A 350 -26.14 -19.34 -0.12
CA VAL A 350 -26.95 -20.36 -0.81
C VAL A 350 -26.42 -21.74 -0.44
N ASP A 351 -27.02 -22.34 0.59
CA ASP A 351 -26.61 -23.66 1.09
C ASP A 351 -27.40 -24.81 0.46
N LYS A 352 -28.45 -24.50 -0.33
CA LYS A 352 -29.29 -25.50 -1.00
C LYS A 352 -29.68 -25.03 -2.38
N VAL A 353 -29.64 -25.95 -3.34
CA VAL A 353 -30.02 -25.70 -4.72
C VAL A 353 -31.11 -26.68 -5.16
N SER A 354 -31.70 -26.43 -6.33
CA SER A 354 -32.70 -27.35 -6.91
C SER A 354 -32.09 -28.72 -7.21
N ALA A 355 -32.92 -29.78 -7.22
CA ALA A 355 -32.45 -31.12 -7.58
C ALA A 355 -31.79 -31.19 -8.98
N ALA A 356 -32.20 -30.32 -9.91
CA ALA A 356 -31.54 -30.21 -11.21
C ALA A 356 -30.13 -29.62 -11.09
N ALA A 357 -29.96 -28.56 -10.31
CA ALA A 357 -28.65 -27.97 -10.03
C ALA A 357 -27.75 -28.93 -9.24
N THR A 358 -28.29 -29.65 -8.25
CA THR A 358 -27.55 -30.70 -7.53
C THR A 358 -26.98 -31.75 -8.47
N ARG A 359 -27.76 -32.23 -9.46
CA ARG A 359 -27.25 -33.18 -10.48
C ARG A 359 -26.13 -32.56 -11.30
N LEU A 360 -26.29 -31.33 -11.79
CA LEU A 360 -25.27 -30.65 -12.59
C LEU A 360 -23.97 -30.39 -11.80
N ILE A 361 -24.06 -30.01 -10.53
CA ILE A 361 -22.89 -29.82 -9.67
C ILE A 361 -22.16 -31.15 -9.47
N ASN A 362 -22.89 -32.24 -9.24
CA ASN A 362 -22.29 -33.57 -9.11
C ASN A 362 -21.66 -34.05 -10.43
N GLU A 363 -22.33 -33.90 -11.56
CA GLU A 363 -21.79 -34.24 -12.90
C GLU A 363 -20.50 -33.46 -13.20
N ALA A 364 -20.50 -32.15 -12.95
CA ALA A 364 -19.30 -31.32 -13.09
C ALA A 364 -18.21 -31.73 -12.10
N GLY A 365 -18.58 -32.00 -10.85
CA GLY A 365 -17.67 -32.47 -9.80
C GLY A 365 -16.99 -33.79 -10.16
N GLU A 366 -17.72 -34.75 -10.71
CA GLU A 366 -17.16 -36.03 -11.18
C GLU A 366 -16.14 -35.80 -12.30
N SER A 367 -16.48 -34.96 -13.27
CA SER A 367 -15.58 -34.62 -14.38
C SER A 367 -14.32 -33.90 -13.88
N GLU A 368 -14.45 -32.91 -13.01
CA GLU A 368 -13.32 -32.10 -12.54
C GLU A 368 -12.43 -32.86 -11.52
N LEU A 369 -13.01 -33.56 -10.55
CA LEU A 369 -12.26 -34.28 -9.52
C LEU A 369 -11.64 -35.61 -10.02
N SER A 370 -11.96 -36.02 -11.24
CA SER A 370 -11.30 -37.13 -11.94
C SER A 370 -9.95 -36.71 -12.56
N GLN A 371 -9.71 -35.42 -12.75
CA GLN A 371 -8.46 -34.92 -13.32
C GLN A 371 -7.27 -35.14 -12.37
N ASP A 372 -6.06 -35.11 -12.94
CA ASP A 372 -4.82 -35.20 -12.17
C ASP A 372 -4.52 -33.87 -11.46
N MET A 373 -4.90 -33.80 -10.18
CA MET A 373 -4.64 -32.63 -9.34
C MET A 373 -3.15 -32.37 -9.16
N GLY A 374 -2.33 -33.43 -9.03
CA GLY A 374 -0.90 -33.31 -8.80
C GLY A 374 -0.16 -32.73 -10.00
N ALA A 375 -0.49 -33.18 -11.21
CA ALA A 375 0.06 -32.63 -12.45
C ALA A 375 -0.35 -31.17 -12.69
N GLN A 376 -1.57 -30.79 -12.30
CA GLN A 376 -2.04 -29.40 -12.44
C GLN A 376 -1.50 -28.46 -11.36
N SER A 377 -1.20 -28.97 -10.16
CA SER A 377 -0.76 -28.14 -9.04
C SER A 377 0.75 -28.10 -8.85
N ASN A 378 1.52 -29.12 -9.22
CA ASN A 378 2.98 -29.11 -8.99
C ASN A 378 3.73 -28.43 -10.15
N LEU A 379 3.57 -27.12 -10.26
CA LEU A 379 4.16 -26.31 -11.32
C LEU A 379 5.38 -25.51 -10.83
N ASN A 380 6.10 -24.90 -11.76
CA ASN A 380 7.24 -24.01 -11.47
C ASN A 380 6.80 -22.57 -11.09
N SER A 381 5.63 -22.44 -10.48
CA SER A 381 5.04 -21.15 -10.13
C SER A 381 4.09 -21.31 -8.96
N MET A 382 4.28 -20.53 -7.89
CA MET A 382 3.33 -20.50 -6.77
C MET A 382 1.97 -19.99 -7.25
N TYR A 383 1.94 -19.01 -8.16
CA TYR A 383 0.70 -18.47 -8.73
C TYR A 383 -0.18 -19.55 -9.37
N TYR A 384 0.31 -20.23 -10.41
CA TYR A 384 -0.48 -21.22 -11.14
C TYR A 384 -0.82 -22.44 -10.27
N SER A 385 0.12 -22.86 -9.42
CA SER A 385 -0.08 -23.96 -8.48
C SER A 385 -1.20 -23.65 -7.49
N GLY A 386 -1.20 -22.45 -6.91
CA GLY A 386 -2.22 -21.97 -5.99
C GLY A 386 -3.60 -21.95 -6.64
N LYS A 387 -3.71 -21.42 -7.87
CA LYS A 387 -4.98 -21.40 -8.63
C LYS A 387 -5.56 -22.79 -8.81
N ALA A 388 -4.74 -23.78 -9.16
CA ALA A 388 -5.18 -25.17 -9.30
C ALA A 388 -5.70 -25.73 -7.96
N LEU A 389 -4.96 -25.56 -6.86
CA LEU A 389 -5.37 -26.04 -5.54
C LEU A 389 -6.68 -25.39 -5.06
N ALA A 390 -6.82 -24.08 -5.23
CA ALA A 390 -8.01 -23.33 -4.86
C ALA A 390 -9.24 -23.72 -5.70
N LYS A 391 -9.06 -23.95 -7.01
CA LYS A 391 -10.10 -24.48 -7.90
C LYS A 391 -10.64 -25.80 -7.35
N PHE A 392 -9.76 -26.78 -7.09
CA PHE A 392 -10.20 -28.09 -6.58
C PHE A 392 -10.83 -27.98 -5.19
N ALA A 393 -10.31 -27.13 -4.31
CA ALA A 393 -10.91 -26.86 -3.02
C ALA A 393 -12.35 -26.33 -3.14
N ALA A 394 -12.60 -25.35 -4.01
CA ALA A 394 -13.94 -24.81 -4.26
C ALA A 394 -14.90 -25.88 -4.80
N ILE A 395 -14.44 -26.73 -5.72
CA ILE A 395 -15.25 -27.83 -6.29
C ILE A 395 -15.60 -28.86 -5.22
N ILE A 396 -14.62 -29.27 -4.40
CA ILE A 396 -14.84 -30.24 -3.31
C ILE A 396 -15.89 -29.68 -2.32
N TYR A 397 -15.78 -28.41 -1.95
CA TYR A 397 -16.78 -27.76 -1.10
C TYR A 397 -18.18 -27.76 -1.75
N ALA A 398 -18.29 -27.37 -3.03
CA ALA A 398 -19.57 -27.34 -3.74
C ALA A 398 -20.23 -28.74 -3.81
N VAL A 399 -19.44 -29.78 -4.09
CA VAL A 399 -19.91 -31.17 -4.10
C VAL A 399 -20.34 -31.62 -2.70
N HIS A 400 -19.60 -31.24 -1.66
CA HIS A 400 -19.87 -31.63 -0.28
C HIS A 400 -21.10 -30.91 0.31
N ASP A 401 -21.03 -29.59 0.46
CA ASP A 401 -22.00 -28.82 1.24
C ASP A 401 -23.22 -28.38 0.40
N VAL A 402 -23.06 -28.16 -0.92
CA VAL A 402 -24.14 -27.65 -1.78
C VAL A 402 -24.90 -28.78 -2.49
N ALA A 403 -24.18 -29.82 -2.95
CA ALA A 403 -24.74 -30.94 -3.69
C ALA A 403 -24.92 -32.25 -2.89
N ASP A 404 -24.58 -32.24 -1.59
CA ASP A 404 -24.77 -33.34 -0.64
C ASP A 404 -24.17 -34.68 -1.11
N ASN A 405 -22.99 -34.65 -1.72
CA ASN A 405 -22.28 -35.83 -2.21
C ASN A 405 -20.96 -36.03 -1.46
N ALA A 406 -21.09 -36.44 -0.20
CA ALA A 406 -19.96 -36.65 0.70
C ALA A 406 -18.94 -37.67 0.15
N THR A 407 -19.37 -38.72 -0.54
CA THR A 407 -18.47 -39.76 -1.08
C THR A 407 -17.51 -39.20 -2.12
N LEU A 408 -18.02 -38.45 -3.10
CA LEU A 408 -17.20 -37.82 -4.13
C LEU A 408 -16.27 -36.76 -3.52
N ALA A 409 -16.80 -35.95 -2.59
CA ALA A 409 -16.02 -34.93 -1.89
C ALA A 409 -14.87 -35.53 -1.06
N ILE A 410 -15.09 -36.61 -0.31
CA ILE A 410 -14.04 -37.29 0.49
C ILE A 410 -12.94 -37.83 -0.43
N SER A 411 -13.31 -38.43 -1.57
CA SER A 411 -12.33 -38.91 -2.55
C SER A 411 -11.49 -37.76 -3.12
N GLY A 412 -12.13 -36.66 -3.52
CA GLY A 412 -11.46 -35.45 -3.99
C GLY A 412 -10.57 -34.81 -2.92
N LEU A 413 -11.04 -34.73 -1.68
CA LEU A 413 -10.30 -34.16 -0.55
C LEU A 413 -9.02 -34.96 -0.24
N GLY A 414 -9.06 -36.29 -0.37
CA GLY A 414 -7.86 -37.13 -0.27
C GLY A 414 -6.79 -36.74 -1.30
N LYS A 415 -7.19 -36.60 -2.58
CA LYS A 415 -6.29 -36.17 -3.66
C LYS A 415 -5.76 -34.75 -3.44
N LEU A 416 -6.63 -33.83 -3.03
CA LEU A 416 -6.24 -32.44 -2.74
C LEU A 416 -5.23 -32.36 -1.60
N LYS A 417 -5.42 -33.12 -0.51
CA LYS A 417 -4.44 -33.20 0.59
C LYS A 417 -3.10 -33.73 0.11
N THR A 418 -3.07 -34.75 -0.74
CA THR A 418 -1.83 -35.27 -1.33
C THR A 418 -1.13 -34.20 -2.17
N ALA A 419 -1.86 -33.51 -3.04
CA ALA A 419 -1.32 -32.43 -3.87
C ALA A 419 -0.80 -31.25 -3.04
N PHE A 420 -1.56 -30.82 -2.03
CA PHE A 420 -1.20 -29.74 -1.11
C PHE A 420 0.03 -30.10 -0.25
N ASN A 421 0.18 -31.37 0.12
CA ASN A 421 1.29 -31.85 0.96
C ASN A 421 2.66 -31.71 0.27
N VAL A 422 2.72 -31.64 -1.06
CA VAL A 422 3.96 -31.31 -1.80
C VAL A 422 4.50 -29.95 -1.34
N PHE A 423 3.61 -28.96 -1.17
CA PHE A 423 3.97 -27.61 -0.74
C PHE A 423 4.27 -27.53 0.75
N VAL A 424 3.48 -28.20 1.60
CA VAL A 424 3.77 -28.26 3.03
C VAL A 424 5.15 -28.89 3.28
N ARG A 425 5.49 -29.96 2.55
CA ARG A 425 6.82 -30.58 2.62
C ARG A 425 7.92 -29.78 1.92
N ASN A 426 7.54 -28.71 1.21
CA ASN A 426 8.42 -27.83 0.47
C ASN A 426 9.18 -28.56 -0.66
N GLU A 427 8.50 -29.50 -1.32
CA GLU A 427 9.01 -30.42 -2.35
C GLU A 427 8.54 -30.06 -3.77
N GLN A 428 7.86 -28.92 -3.96
CA GLN A 428 7.45 -28.43 -5.26
C GLN A 428 8.65 -28.04 -6.14
N ILE A 429 8.44 -27.83 -7.45
CA ILE A 429 9.50 -27.54 -8.43
C ILE A 429 10.39 -26.37 -8.01
N LEU A 430 9.78 -25.29 -7.51
CA LEU A 430 10.47 -24.14 -6.92
C LEU A 430 10.10 -24.04 -5.42
N PRO A 431 10.87 -24.68 -4.52
CA PRO A 431 10.63 -24.61 -3.08
C PRO A 431 10.62 -23.17 -2.55
N LEU A 432 9.87 -22.93 -1.47
CA LEU A 432 9.99 -21.69 -0.74
C LEU A 432 11.25 -21.68 0.11
N VAL A 433 11.84 -20.50 0.26
CA VAL A 433 12.93 -20.21 1.17
C VAL A 433 12.53 -19.01 2.02
N TYR A 434 12.89 -19.03 3.30
CA TYR A 434 12.73 -17.86 4.15
C TYR A 434 13.94 -16.95 3.98
N GLU A 435 13.70 -15.80 3.37
CA GLU A 435 14.69 -14.77 3.15
C GLU A 435 14.67 -13.81 4.34
N SER A 436 15.75 -13.81 5.12
CA SER A 436 15.79 -13.16 6.43
C SER A 436 16.27 -11.70 6.42
N SER A 437 16.86 -11.22 5.31
CA SER A 437 17.29 -9.82 5.12
C SER A 437 16.11 -8.86 5.06
N TRP A 438 15.09 -9.19 4.26
CA TRP A 438 13.83 -8.46 4.16
C TRP A 438 12.78 -9.06 5.09
N GLY A 439 12.83 -10.38 5.32
CA GLY A 439 11.99 -11.10 6.29
C GLY A 439 10.69 -11.58 5.64
N GLY A 440 10.76 -12.65 4.85
CA GLY A 440 9.58 -13.27 4.28
C GLY A 440 9.83 -14.58 3.54
N ALA A 441 8.76 -15.23 3.12
CA ALA A 441 8.82 -16.48 2.36
C ALA A 441 8.77 -16.17 0.86
N VAL A 442 9.78 -16.61 0.13
CA VAL A 442 9.94 -16.33 -1.30
C VAL A 442 10.23 -17.61 -2.08
N SER A 443 9.83 -17.65 -3.35
CA SER A 443 10.20 -18.71 -4.29
C SER A 443 11.72 -18.76 -4.46
N SER A 444 12.27 -19.98 -4.54
CA SER A 444 13.68 -20.20 -4.83
C SER A 444 14.08 -19.86 -6.26
N GLY A 445 13.12 -19.53 -7.13
CA GLY A 445 13.29 -19.35 -8.57
C GLY A 445 14.50 -18.49 -8.95
N THR A 446 14.53 -17.22 -8.57
CA THR A 446 15.63 -16.33 -8.96
C THR A 446 16.98 -16.76 -8.38
N TYR A 447 17.00 -17.35 -7.18
CA TYR A 447 18.26 -17.85 -6.61
C TYR A 447 18.88 -19.01 -7.40
N GLN A 448 18.06 -19.77 -8.14
CA GLN A 448 18.51 -20.88 -8.96
C GLN A 448 18.87 -20.44 -10.38
N THR A 449 18.13 -19.48 -10.95
CA THR A 449 18.22 -19.12 -12.37
C THR A 449 18.87 -17.76 -12.65
N GLY A 450 18.88 -16.85 -11.67
CA GLY A 450 19.24 -15.45 -11.85
C GLY A 450 18.16 -14.58 -12.51
N ASP A 451 17.03 -15.15 -12.91
CA ASP A 451 15.92 -14.41 -13.54
C ASP A 451 15.02 -13.75 -12.49
N SER A 452 14.99 -12.41 -12.47
CA SER A 452 14.17 -11.62 -11.54
C SER A 452 12.68 -11.62 -11.88
N GLY A 453 12.28 -12.04 -13.08
CA GLY A 453 10.88 -12.15 -13.50
C GLY A 453 10.27 -13.54 -13.27
N LEU A 454 11.05 -14.54 -12.86
CA LEU A 454 10.58 -15.90 -12.66
C LEU A 454 9.51 -15.95 -11.54
N ASP A 455 8.46 -16.73 -11.78
CA ASP A 455 7.25 -16.76 -10.95
C ASP A 455 6.74 -15.33 -10.67
N PHE A 456 6.63 -14.52 -11.72
CA PHE A 456 6.14 -13.14 -11.69
C PHE A 456 6.92 -12.24 -10.71
N GLY A 457 8.20 -12.53 -10.49
CA GLY A 457 9.03 -11.77 -9.56
C GLY A 457 8.74 -12.08 -8.09
N ASN A 458 8.18 -13.25 -7.77
CA ASN A 458 7.91 -13.67 -6.40
C ASN A 458 9.18 -13.59 -5.51
N THR A 459 10.37 -13.91 -6.02
CA THR A 459 11.61 -13.75 -5.22
C THR A 459 11.83 -12.30 -4.78
N TYR A 460 11.33 -11.31 -5.52
CA TYR A 460 11.41 -9.88 -5.24
C TYR A 460 10.19 -9.34 -4.48
N TYR A 461 9.43 -10.21 -3.79
CA TYR A 461 8.23 -9.84 -3.04
C TYR A 461 7.09 -9.28 -3.89
N ASN A 462 7.07 -9.62 -5.18
CA ASN A 462 5.99 -9.27 -6.09
C ASN A 462 4.82 -10.25 -5.93
N ASP A 463 3.60 -9.71 -5.88
CA ASP A 463 2.36 -10.49 -6.00
C ASP A 463 2.14 -11.56 -4.91
N HIS A 464 2.80 -11.44 -3.75
CA HIS A 464 2.72 -12.42 -2.68
C HIS A 464 1.28 -12.67 -2.19
N HIS A 465 0.46 -11.62 -2.06
CA HIS A 465 -0.95 -11.74 -1.68
C HIS A 465 -1.77 -12.46 -2.74
N PHE A 466 -1.52 -12.21 -4.03
CA PHE A 466 -2.14 -12.97 -5.12
C PHE A 466 -1.76 -14.45 -5.05
N HIS A 467 -0.47 -14.76 -4.96
CA HIS A 467 0.03 -16.13 -5.02
C HIS A 467 -0.43 -16.92 -3.79
N TYR A 468 -0.17 -16.39 -2.60
CA TYR A 468 -0.37 -17.10 -1.34
C TYR A 468 -1.82 -17.11 -0.89
N GLY A 469 -2.64 -16.13 -1.30
CA GLY A 469 -4.08 -16.10 -1.03
C GLY A 469 -4.79 -17.37 -1.48
N TYR A 470 -4.43 -17.92 -2.65
CA TYR A 470 -4.98 -19.17 -3.15
C TYR A 470 -4.66 -20.39 -2.26
N PHE A 471 -3.42 -20.50 -1.76
CA PHE A 471 -3.04 -21.58 -0.85
C PHE A 471 -3.74 -21.47 0.50
N VAL A 472 -3.85 -20.26 1.03
CA VAL A 472 -4.54 -19.99 2.29
C VAL A 472 -6.03 -20.35 2.16
N TYR A 473 -6.68 -20.00 1.04
CA TYR A 473 -8.05 -20.42 0.77
C TYR A 473 -8.18 -21.94 0.69
N ALA A 474 -7.33 -22.62 -0.09
CA ALA A 474 -7.38 -24.07 -0.23
C ALA A 474 -7.19 -24.77 1.13
N ALA A 475 -6.26 -24.30 1.96
CA ALA A 475 -6.06 -24.79 3.31
C ALA A 475 -7.27 -24.54 4.23
N ALA A 476 -7.93 -23.39 4.11
CA ALA A 476 -9.13 -23.08 4.89
C ALA A 476 -10.26 -24.07 4.59
N VAL A 477 -10.45 -24.46 3.32
CA VAL A 477 -11.42 -25.49 2.93
C VAL A 477 -11.00 -26.87 3.43
N ILE A 478 -9.73 -27.25 3.27
CA ILE A 478 -9.22 -28.54 3.77
C ILE A 478 -9.46 -28.68 5.28
N GLY A 479 -9.10 -27.66 6.06
CA GLY A 479 -9.29 -27.66 7.51
C GLY A 479 -10.76 -27.57 7.95
N TYR A 480 -11.63 -26.98 7.13
CA TYR A 480 -13.08 -26.99 7.38
C TYR A 480 -13.67 -28.40 7.21
N LEU A 481 -13.31 -29.09 6.13
CA LEU A 481 -13.82 -30.43 5.82
C LEU A 481 -13.14 -31.55 6.62
N ASP A 482 -11.89 -31.35 7.04
CA ASP A 482 -11.16 -32.24 7.94
C ASP A 482 -10.34 -31.43 8.97
N PRO A 483 -10.93 -31.13 10.13
CA PRO A 483 -10.24 -30.40 11.20
C PRO A 483 -8.97 -31.09 11.70
N SER A 484 -8.87 -32.43 11.60
CA SER A 484 -7.68 -33.16 12.05
C SER A 484 -6.43 -32.85 11.21
N TRP A 485 -6.63 -32.38 9.97
CA TRP A 485 -5.54 -31.95 9.09
C TRP A 485 -4.77 -30.75 9.66
N LEU A 486 -5.43 -29.89 10.44
CA LEU A 486 -4.80 -28.69 11.02
C LEU A 486 -3.67 -29.05 11.99
N ASP A 487 -3.84 -30.13 12.75
CA ASP A 487 -2.89 -30.60 13.76
C ASP A 487 -1.89 -31.63 13.21
N ALA A 488 -2.02 -32.01 11.94
CA ALA A 488 -1.11 -32.95 11.29
C ALA A 488 0.21 -32.26 10.90
N GLY A 489 1.29 -32.63 11.59
CA GLY A 489 2.64 -32.19 11.26
C GLY A 489 2.80 -30.67 11.31
N SER A 490 3.22 -30.06 10.20
CA SER A 490 3.48 -28.62 10.07
C SER A 490 2.46 -27.88 9.22
N ASN A 491 1.31 -28.49 8.89
CA ASN A 491 0.28 -27.94 8.00
C ASN A 491 -0.16 -26.53 8.41
N LYS A 492 -0.71 -26.36 9.62
CA LYS A 492 -1.15 -25.05 10.13
C LYS A 492 -0.01 -24.04 10.23
N ALA A 493 1.19 -24.48 10.63
CA ALA A 493 2.35 -23.60 10.74
C ALA A 493 2.82 -23.07 9.37
N TRP A 494 2.78 -23.91 8.34
CA TRP A 494 3.11 -23.53 6.96
C TRP A 494 2.12 -22.53 6.38
N VAL A 495 0.82 -22.73 6.61
CA VAL A 495 -0.21 -21.77 6.16
C VAL A 495 -0.09 -20.46 6.95
N ASN A 496 0.14 -20.51 8.27
CA ASN A 496 0.38 -19.32 9.08
C ASN A 496 1.61 -18.53 8.64
N MET A 497 2.67 -19.20 8.16
CA MET A 497 3.83 -18.56 7.57
C MET A 497 3.43 -17.72 6.35
N LEU A 498 2.61 -18.28 5.45
CA LEU A 498 2.13 -17.53 4.27
C LEU A 498 1.27 -16.33 4.67
N VAL A 499 0.33 -16.48 5.61
CA VAL A 499 -0.52 -15.36 6.06
C VAL A 499 0.32 -14.28 6.75
N ARG A 500 1.32 -14.65 7.55
CA ARG A 500 2.26 -13.69 8.15
C ARG A 500 3.09 -12.98 7.09
N ASP A 501 3.42 -13.64 5.98
CA ASP A 501 4.21 -13.01 4.94
C ASP A 501 3.53 -11.81 4.29
N TYR A 502 2.29 -11.93 3.82
CA TYR A 502 1.61 -10.83 3.12
C TYR A 502 0.71 -9.97 4.02
N SER A 503 0.27 -10.49 5.18
CA SER A 503 -0.72 -9.83 6.05
C SER A 503 -0.49 -10.04 7.56
N ASN A 504 0.76 -10.00 8.03
CA ASN A 504 1.05 -9.95 9.46
C ASN A 504 0.32 -8.79 10.15
N SER A 505 -0.19 -9.01 11.36
CA SER A 505 -1.02 -8.05 12.10
C SER A 505 -0.33 -7.32 13.23
N VAL A 506 0.95 -7.60 13.46
CA VAL A 506 1.74 -6.95 14.51
C VAL A 506 3.06 -6.43 13.97
N THR A 507 3.64 -5.44 14.65
CA THR A 507 4.88 -4.78 14.23
C THR A 507 6.15 -5.37 14.86
N ASP A 508 6.00 -6.23 15.87
CA ASP A 508 7.07 -6.80 16.69
C ASP A 508 7.36 -8.28 16.37
N ASP A 509 6.84 -8.79 15.26
CA ASP A 509 7.20 -10.12 14.76
C ASP A 509 8.67 -10.14 14.30
N ALA A 510 9.46 -11.05 14.86
CA ALA A 510 10.86 -11.23 14.53
C ALA A 510 11.13 -11.74 13.10
N TYR A 511 10.10 -12.17 12.37
CA TYR A 511 10.24 -12.84 11.07
C TYR A 511 9.55 -12.11 9.91
N PHE A 512 8.42 -11.46 10.14
CA PHE A 512 7.62 -10.85 9.05
C PHE A 512 7.24 -9.41 9.34
N PRO A 513 7.29 -8.50 8.35
CA PRO A 513 6.88 -7.12 8.51
C PRO A 513 5.36 -7.02 8.68
N PHE A 514 4.90 -5.99 9.39
CA PHE A 514 3.49 -5.68 9.51
C PHE A 514 2.85 -5.40 8.13
N SER A 515 1.75 -6.10 7.81
CA SER A 515 0.86 -5.81 6.68
C SER A 515 1.62 -5.52 5.36
N ARG A 516 2.45 -6.46 4.89
CA ARG A 516 3.33 -6.25 3.73
C ARG A 516 2.58 -5.69 2.52
N SER A 517 1.55 -6.40 2.06
CA SER A 517 0.80 -6.05 0.85
C SER A 517 -0.28 -5.01 1.14
N PHE A 518 -1.18 -5.29 2.09
CA PHE A 518 -2.32 -4.39 2.39
C PHE A 518 -1.84 -3.06 2.95
N ASP A 519 -2.25 -1.97 2.31
CA ASP A 519 -1.94 -0.60 2.72
C ASP A 519 -3.20 0.05 3.32
N TRP A 520 -3.18 0.25 4.63
CA TRP A 520 -4.32 0.78 5.39
C TRP A 520 -4.63 2.25 5.10
N TYR A 521 -3.72 3.00 4.46
CA TYR A 521 -4.00 4.36 3.99
C TYR A 521 -4.61 4.36 2.58
N HIS A 522 -4.25 3.39 1.73
CA HIS A 522 -4.84 3.26 0.40
C HIS A 522 -6.16 2.47 0.40
N GLY A 523 -6.37 1.62 1.42
CA GLY A 523 -7.55 0.79 1.58
C GLY A 523 -7.58 -0.44 0.66
N HIS A 524 -6.44 -0.79 0.05
CA HIS A 524 -6.24 -1.96 -0.80
C HIS A 524 -4.76 -2.38 -0.76
N SER A 525 -4.40 -3.48 -1.40
CA SER A 525 -3.00 -3.94 -1.46
C SER A 525 -2.18 -3.27 -2.55
N TRP A 526 -0.85 -3.35 -2.40
CA TRP A 526 0.09 -3.10 -3.48
C TRP A 526 0.83 -4.37 -3.88
N ALA A 527 0.79 -4.71 -5.16
CA ALA A 527 1.39 -5.91 -5.71
C ALA A 527 2.89 -5.76 -5.95
N LYS A 528 3.32 -4.60 -6.48
CA LYS A 528 4.72 -4.35 -6.83
C LYS A 528 5.69 -4.49 -5.65
N GLY A 529 6.57 -5.48 -5.75
CA GLY A 529 7.65 -5.73 -4.80
C GLY A 529 8.85 -4.79 -4.97
N LEU A 530 10.06 -5.35 -4.89
CA LEU A 530 11.34 -4.65 -4.92
C LEU A 530 11.80 -4.28 -6.34
N PHE A 531 10.93 -3.59 -7.08
CA PHE A 531 11.22 -3.05 -8.41
C PHE A 531 11.13 -1.52 -8.40
N GLU A 532 12.17 -0.85 -8.90
CA GLU A 532 12.11 0.61 -9.10
C GLU A 532 11.07 0.93 -10.18
N SER A 533 10.25 1.95 -9.96
CA SER A 533 9.24 2.37 -10.93
C SER A 533 9.01 3.88 -10.89
N GLY A 534 9.07 4.53 -12.06
CA GLY A 534 8.73 5.94 -12.19
C GLY A 534 7.26 6.25 -11.87
N ASP A 535 6.38 5.25 -12.00
CA ASP A 535 4.96 5.36 -11.69
C ASP A 535 4.59 4.92 -10.26
N GLY A 536 5.58 4.52 -9.46
CA GLY A 536 5.39 4.02 -8.10
C GLY A 536 4.89 2.58 -8.05
N LYS A 537 4.23 2.23 -6.95
CA LYS A 537 3.59 0.92 -6.75
C LYS A 537 2.40 0.75 -7.69
N ASP A 538 2.07 -0.50 -7.99
CA ASP A 538 0.88 -0.87 -8.78
C ASP A 538 0.15 -2.07 -8.21
N GLU A 539 -1.12 -2.15 -8.62
CA GLU A 539 -2.08 -3.19 -8.32
C GLU A 539 -2.98 -3.34 -9.55
N GLU A 540 -3.01 -4.54 -10.14
CA GLU A 540 -3.84 -4.85 -11.32
C GLU A 540 -5.08 -5.64 -10.90
N SER A 541 -4.88 -6.85 -10.36
CA SER A 541 -5.94 -7.82 -10.08
C SER A 541 -6.69 -7.53 -8.79
N SER A 542 -7.64 -6.58 -8.84
CA SER A 542 -8.47 -6.23 -7.67
C SER A 542 -9.27 -7.41 -7.10
N SER A 543 -9.62 -8.40 -7.93
CA SER A 543 -10.30 -9.62 -7.48
C SER A 543 -9.37 -10.60 -6.79
N GLU A 544 -8.10 -10.70 -7.18
CA GLU A 544 -7.12 -11.52 -6.45
C GLU A 544 -6.67 -10.84 -5.15
N ASP A 545 -6.65 -9.50 -5.09
CA ASP A 545 -6.49 -8.76 -3.83
C ASP A 545 -7.63 -9.12 -2.86
N THR A 546 -8.87 -9.04 -3.34
CA THR A 546 -10.06 -9.38 -2.54
C THR A 546 -10.09 -10.85 -2.14
N LEU A 547 -9.66 -11.77 -3.02
CA LEU A 547 -9.48 -13.19 -2.68
C LEU A 547 -8.51 -13.35 -1.52
N SER A 548 -7.36 -12.66 -1.55
CA SER A 548 -6.33 -12.80 -0.51
C SER A 548 -6.88 -12.40 0.87
N THR A 549 -7.68 -11.33 0.93
CA THR A 549 -8.35 -10.86 2.15
C THR A 549 -9.47 -11.81 2.59
N TYR A 550 -10.25 -12.32 1.65
CA TYR A 550 -11.25 -13.34 1.93
C TYR A 550 -10.60 -14.63 2.47
N ALA A 551 -9.45 -15.04 1.92
CA ALA A 551 -8.69 -16.19 2.39
C ALA A 551 -8.21 -16.00 3.84
N ILE A 552 -7.76 -14.80 4.23
CA ILE A 552 -7.43 -14.46 5.62
C ILE A 552 -8.64 -14.68 6.53
N LYS A 553 -9.80 -14.13 6.15
CA LYS A 553 -11.05 -14.29 6.90
C LYS A 553 -11.38 -15.77 7.10
N MET A 554 -11.39 -16.54 6.01
CA MET A 554 -11.77 -17.95 6.04
C MET A 554 -10.76 -18.79 6.82
N TRP A 555 -9.46 -18.49 6.71
CA TRP A 555 -8.45 -19.15 7.52
C TRP A 555 -8.66 -18.88 9.00
N GLY A 556 -8.87 -17.61 9.40
CA GLY A 556 -9.21 -17.23 10.77
C GLY A 556 -10.42 -18.00 11.31
N ARG A 557 -11.47 -18.11 10.50
CA ARG A 557 -12.65 -18.93 10.84
C ARG A 557 -12.28 -20.41 11.04
N THR A 558 -11.54 -21.00 10.11
CA THR A 558 -11.13 -22.42 10.13
C THR A 558 -10.24 -22.75 11.32
N ILE A 559 -9.29 -21.89 11.69
CA ILE A 559 -8.40 -22.09 12.85
C ILE A 559 -8.99 -21.56 14.17
N ASN A 560 -10.24 -21.08 14.14
CA ASN A 560 -10.95 -20.45 15.24
C ASN A 560 -10.24 -19.22 15.86
N ASP A 561 -9.48 -18.47 15.04
CA ASP A 561 -8.89 -17.20 15.42
C ASP A 561 -9.85 -16.05 15.09
N LYS A 562 -10.53 -15.55 16.12
CA LYS A 562 -11.56 -14.50 16.00
C LYS A 562 -10.99 -13.16 15.58
N SER A 563 -9.77 -12.83 15.99
CA SER A 563 -9.14 -11.57 15.60
C SER A 563 -8.72 -11.57 14.12
N LEU A 564 -8.22 -12.70 13.61
CA LEU A 564 -7.91 -12.89 12.20
C LEU A 564 -9.18 -12.84 11.32
N GLU A 565 -10.24 -13.55 11.74
CA GLU A 565 -11.53 -13.52 11.04
C GLU A 565 -12.16 -12.12 11.02
N ALA A 566 -12.17 -11.43 12.17
CA ALA A 566 -12.67 -10.06 12.29
C ALA A 566 -11.85 -9.07 11.45
N ARG A 567 -10.52 -9.21 11.42
CA ARG A 567 -9.64 -8.38 10.59
C ARG A 567 -9.91 -8.58 9.10
N GLY A 568 -10.05 -9.82 8.66
CA GLY A 568 -10.42 -10.11 7.27
C GLY A 568 -11.76 -9.49 6.88
N ASN A 569 -12.77 -9.52 7.76
CA ASN A 569 -14.04 -8.81 7.52
C ASN A 569 -13.85 -7.29 7.38
N LEU A 570 -13.08 -6.67 8.26
CA LEU A 570 -12.81 -5.22 8.18
C LEU A 570 -12.06 -4.85 6.90
N MET A 571 -11.01 -5.61 6.56
CA MET A 571 -10.23 -5.39 5.34
C MET A 571 -11.10 -5.52 4.08
N LEU A 572 -12.00 -6.51 4.02
CA LEU A 572 -12.94 -6.65 2.90
C LEU A 572 -13.84 -5.43 2.76
N ALA A 573 -14.38 -4.90 3.87
CA ALA A 573 -15.25 -3.73 3.82
C ALA A 573 -14.51 -2.46 3.37
N ILE A 574 -13.27 -2.26 3.85
CA ILE A 574 -12.41 -1.16 3.41
C ILE A 574 -12.08 -1.31 1.92
N GLN A 575 -11.76 -2.52 1.46
CA GLN A 575 -11.52 -2.84 0.04
C GLN A 575 -12.75 -2.55 -0.80
N ALA A 576 -13.94 -3.03 -0.42
CA ALA A 576 -15.16 -2.76 -1.18
C ALA A 576 -15.34 -1.25 -1.42
N ARG A 577 -15.16 -0.43 -0.38
CA ARG A 577 -15.23 1.04 -0.50
C ARG A 577 -14.13 1.62 -1.39
N SER A 578 -12.88 1.21 -1.20
CA SER A 578 -11.74 1.76 -1.94
C SER A 578 -11.76 1.32 -3.42
N LEU A 579 -12.15 0.07 -3.71
CA LEU A 579 -12.27 -0.47 -5.05
C LEU A 579 -13.39 0.24 -5.84
N HIS A 580 -14.55 0.53 -5.25
CA HIS A 580 -15.60 1.33 -5.91
C HIS A 580 -15.14 2.76 -6.25
N ASN A 581 -14.23 3.32 -5.45
CA ASN A 581 -13.67 4.64 -5.73
C ASN A 581 -12.58 4.60 -6.83
N TYR A 582 -11.75 3.55 -6.86
CA TYR A 582 -10.47 3.59 -7.58
C TYR A 582 -10.28 2.53 -8.67
N PHE A 583 -10.97 1.40 -8.61
CA PHE A 583 -10.78 0.26 -9.53
C PHE A 583 -12.03 -0.06 -10.33
N LEU A 584 -13.20 -0.10 -9.70
CA LEU A 584 -14.46 -0.55 -10.28
C LEU A 584 -15.42 0.64 -10.38
N TYR A 585 -15.67 1.12 -11.60
CA TYR A 585 -16.37 2.38 -11.83
C TYR A 585 -17.83 2.17 -12.21
N THR A 586 -18.71 2.47 -11.27
CA THR A 586 -20.11 2.78 -11.57
C THR A 586 -20.21 4.12 -12.31
N SER A 587 -21.31 4.32 -13.05
CA SER A 587 -21.48 5.53 -13.87
C SER A 587 -21.63 6.82 -13.06
N ASP A 588 -21.90 6.72 -11.76
CA ASP A 588 -21.99 7.81 -10.80
C ASP A 588 -20.68 8.05 -10.02
N ASN A 589 -19.60 7.35 -10.33
CA ASN A 589 -18.28 7.63 -9.75
C ASN A 589 -17.89 9.08 -10.02
N THR A 590 -17.56 9.83 -8.96
CA THR A 590 -17.11 11.23 -9.07
C THR A 590 -15.64 11.41 -8.70
N ILE A 591 -14.92 10.30 -8.48
CA ILE A 591 -13.53 10.29 -8.02
C ILE A 591 -12.58 10.32 -9.22
N GLN A 592 -12.88 9.50 -10.23
CA GLN A 592 -12.07 9.38 -11.43
C GLN A 592 -12.52 10.36 -12.53
N PRO A 593 -11.67 10.66 -13.51
CA PRO A 593 -12.07 11.41 -14.71
C PRO A 593 -13.37 10.93 -15.35
N ALA A 594 -14.28 11.85 -15.68
CA ALA A 594 -15.50 11.52 -16.44
C ALA A 594 -15.21 10.83 -17.78
N ASN A 595 -14.12 11.22 -18.48
CA ASN A 595 -13.67 10.62 -19.73
C ASN A 595 -12.91 9.29 -19.56
N PHE A 596 -12.67 8.82 -18.32
CA PHE A 596 -12.07 7.51 -18.03
C PHE A 596 -13.08 6.52 -17.44
N ILE A 597 -14.08 7.00 -16.69
CA ILE A 597 -15.13 6.18 -16.04
C ILE A 597 -15.88 5.26 -17.03
N GLY A 598 -15.93 5.64 -18.32
CA GLY A 598 -16.49 4.81 -19.38
C GLY A 598 -15.83 3.42 -19.50
N ASN A 599 -14.56 3.27 -19.10
CA ASN A 599 -13.83 2.00 -19.10
C ASN A 599 -14.39 0.97 -18.10
N LYS A 600 -15.15 1.42 -17.09
CA LYS A 600 -15.72 0.62 -15.98
C LYS A 600 -14.72 -0.05 -15.05
N VAL A 601 -13.47 -0.25 -15.47
CA VAL A 601 -12.39 -0.75 -14.63
C VAL A 601 -11.11 0.07 -14.83
N SER A 602 -10.20 0.03 -13.86
CA SER A 602 -8.90 0.71 -13.95
C SER A 602 -7.98 0.12 -15.01
N GLY A 603 -8.07 -1.19 -15.27
CA GLY A 603 -6.91 -1.94 -15.75
C GLY A 603 -5.85 -1.94 -14.64
N ILE A 604 -4.61 -1.56 -14.97
CA ILE A 604 -3.54 -1.45 -13.98
C ILE A 604 -3.59 -0.07 -13.30
N LEU A 605 -3.78 -0.06 -11.98
CA LEU A 605 -3.68 1.14 -11.17
C LEU A 605 -2.27 1.28 -10.59
N PHE A 606 -1.61 2.39 -10.90
CA PHE A 606 -0.35 2.80 -10.29
C PHE A 606 -0.58 3.95 -9.29
N GLU A 607 0.42 4.26 -8.49
CA GLU A 607 0.41 5.51 -7.70
C GLU A 607 0.40 6.74 -8.61
N ASN A 608 1.08 6.72 -9.77
CA ASN A 608 1.19 7.88 -10.67
C ASN A 608 0.21 7.88 -11.86
N LYS A 609 -0.29 6.72 -12.29
CA LYS A 609 -1.11 6.58 -13.51
C LYS A 609 -2.20 5.53 -13.36
N ILE A 610 -3.20 5.59 -14.23
CA ILE A 610 -4.19 4.53 -14.43
C ILE A 610 -4.19 4.17 -15.91
N ASP A 611 -4.09 2.88 -16.22
CA ASP A 611 -3.89 2.39 -17.59
C ASP A 611 -4.83 1.21 -17.87
N TYR A 612 -5.82 1.43 -18.74
CA TYR A 612 -6.79 0.42 -19.17
C TYR A 612 -6.13 -0.58 -20.13
N VAL A 613 -5.34 -1.48 -19.55
CA VAL A 613 -4.55 -2.52 -20.20
C VAL A 613 -4.26 -3.62 -19.18
N THR A 614 -3.70 -4.75 -19.61
CA THR A 614 -3.06 -5.74 -18.72
C THR A 614 -1.59 -5.94 -19.07
N TYR A 615 -0.84 -6.62 -18.20
CA TYR A 615 0.55 -7.01 -18.51
C TYR A 615 0.68 -7.99 -19.70
N PHE A 616 -0.43 -8.54 -20.21
CA PHE A 616 -0.44 -9.56 -21.26
C PHE A 616 -1.38 -9.23 -22.45
N GLY A 617 -1.97 -8.04 -22.49
CA GLY A 617 -2.73 -7.56 -23.63
C GLY A 617 -3.77 -6.49 -23.29
N ALA A 618 -4.42 -5.94 -24.30
CA ALA A 618 -5.41 -4.85 -24.15
C ALA A 618 -6.82 -5.26 -24.58
N ASN A 619 -7.07 -6.54 -24.87
CA ASN A 619 -8.41 -6.98 -25.24
C ASN A 619 -9.38 -6.77 -24.06
N PRO A 620 -10.61 -6.30 -24.30
CA PRO A 620 -11.57 -6.08 -23.22
C PRO A 620 -11.77 -7.30 -22.32
N GLU A 621 -11.83 -8.51 -22.87
CA GLU A 621 -11.95 -9.74 -22.07
C GLU A 621 -10.75 -9.98 -21.13
N TYR A 622 -9.57 -9.47 -21.46
CA TYR A 622 -8.39 -9.53 -20.58
C TYR A 622 -8.49 -8.47 -19.49
N VAL A 623 -8.74 -7.21 -19.88
CA VAL A 623 -8.76 -6.06 -18.97
C VAL A 623 -9.91 -6.16 -17.98
N HIS A 624 -11.11 -6.58 -18.41
CA HIS A 624 -12.22 -6.80 -17.49
C HIS A 624 -12.08 -8.13 -16.73
N GLY A 625 -11.67 -9.19 -17.41
CA GLY A 625 -11.60 -10.54 -16.83
C GLY A 625 -10.66 -10.62 -15.64
N ILE A 626 -9.55 -9.88 -15.64
CA ILE A 626 -8.60 -9.87 -14.52
C ILE A 626 -9.19 -9.30 -13.23
N HIS A 627 -10.21 -8.43 -13.32
CA HIS A 627 -10.95 -7.92 -12.15
C HIS A 627 -12.14 -8.81 -11.74
N MET A 628 -12.40 -9.89 -12.47
CA MET A 628 -13.53 -10.80 -12.23
C MET A 628 -13.09 -12.16 -11.68
N ILE A 629 -11.83 -12.55 -11.88
CA ILE A 629 -11.33 -13.87 -11.50
C ILE A 629 -10.53 -13.84 -10.19
N PRO A 630 -10.68 -14.84 -9.31
CA PRO A 630 -11.42 -16.09 -9.51
C PRO A 630 -12.94 -15.96 -9.33
N ALA A 631 -13.68 -16.18 -10.43
CA ALA A 631 -15.13 -16.06 -10.48
C ALA A 631 -15.80 -17.28 -9.82
N GLY A 632 -16.95 -17.06 -9.19
CA GLY A 632 -17.73 -18.11 -8.52
C GLY A 632 -17.30 -18.42 -7.09
N PHE A 633 -16.29 -17.72 -6.57
CA PHE A 633 -15.96 -17.75 -5.15
C PHE A 633 -16.93 -16.82 -4.39
N PRO A 634 -17.29 -17.12 -3.13
CA PRO A 634 -18.32 -16.39 -2.40
C PRO A 634 -18.10 -14.87 -2.29
N PHE A 635 -16.84 -14.44 -2.18
CA PHE A 635 -16.50 -13.03 -2.09
C PHE A 635 -16.72 -12.26 -3.40
N SER A 636 -16.75 -12.94 -4.56
CA SER A 636 -16.76 -12.26 -5.87
C SER A 636 -18.03 -11.46 -6.16
N ALA A 637 -19.11 -11.69 -5.40
CA ALA A 637 -20.35 -10.94 -5.49
C ALA A 637 -20.40 -9.73 -4.54
N TYR A 638 -19.41 -9.59 -3.66
CA TYR A 638 -19.25 -8.49 -2.71
C TYR A 638 -18.32 -7.42 -3.29
#